data_AF-A0A7I8V4I3-F1
#
_entry.id   AF-A0A7I8V4I3-F1
#
_cell.length_a   1.000
_cell.length_b   1.000
_cell.length_c   1.000
_cell.angle_alpha   90.00
_cell.angle_beta   90.00
_cell.angle_gamma   90.00
#
_symmetry.space_group_name_H-M   'P 1'
#
loop_
_entity.id
_entity.type
_entity.pdbx_description
1 polymer ?
#
loop_
_entity_poly.entity_id
_entity_poly.type
_entity_poly.pdbx_seq_one_letter_code
_entity_poly.pdbx_strand_id
1 'polypeptide(L)'
;MTLIFWVSAEIHRAKKFNSRHTRRFQREPITILGHDINTWFYSLIAAALVGLSGIFPLLVIPLEIGKNLKKGASADRLQLLLSFAVGSLLGDVFFHLLPEAWAHIPHDESGKIAIRKVGFWVLCGLLGFWLIEKIFPDDDEEKEDNSLKRDVNCDKNDKASFADDDLKTKANLKKRKINDRKNLNDKSEIRNENISKIFVCFSNVFNFTSKGKRVQKRPVCKTSAAEDNTHIKTTGWLNLIANVIDNFTHGLAVAGSFCVSNKVGFITTFAILLHEIPHEVGDFAILLRSGFDRWRAAKAQMLTATGGMIGAIVALCSESAEKAGNKTAWVLPFTSGGFLYIALLSILPDLLKETNIRKNENENRLLNCYKNEIKSILENVRIKAVRSVFFGGGTPSLAEPKTIKGIITEIVQNVEILKDHEFTLEINPTNVESNKLNEFKNSGINRLSIGVQSLNAEDLFILNRNHSRKDALRISVDLMFGLPNQNIKEWENQLKLILEMGVNHISLYQLTLERGTALFKLWENDKLNIPKTDEIIDMYEISVETCKSYGLSRYEVSNFSLKEYESIHNKSYWQGLQYAGIGPGAHSRLMKDCVRHSHIQTLEPEPWMREVEKYGHGTRKIVKMKLVDVLIELLVLGLRTEIGLNSQVWDLFSSIKLTEMFDNEDIKLLVDNNFLILDEM
;
A
#
# COMPACT_ATOMS: atom_id res chain seq x y z
N MET A 1 0.43 -23.79 -16.19
CA MET A 1 0.82 -24.76 -15.15
C MET A 1 0.51 -26.21 -15.50
N THR A 2 -0.73 -26.57 -15.85
CA THR A 2 -1.10 -27.95 -16.24
C THR A 2 -0.29 -28.49 -17.42
N LEU A 3 0.17 -27.60 -18.31
CA LEU A 3 0.93 -27.96 -19.51
C LEU A 3 2.38 -28.40 -19.23
N ILE A 4 3.06 -27.85 -18.22
CA ILE A 4 4.48 -28.16 -17.91
C ILE A 4 4.57 -29.49 -17.16
N PHE A 5 3.70 -29.71 -16.18
CA PHE A 5 3.54 -31.03 -15.54
C PHE A 5 3.11 -32.10 -16.54
N TRP A 6 2.26 -31.74 -17.52
CA TRP A 6 1.88 -32.63 -18.62
C TRP A 6 3.08 -32.94 -19.52
N VAL A 7 3.90 -31.96 -19.91
CA VAL A 7 5.10 -32.18 -20.74
C VAL A 7 6.15 -33.04 -20.03
N SER A 8 6.43 -32.79 -18.75
CA SER A 8 7.37 -33.61 -17.97
C SER A 8 6.88 -35.06 -17.79
N ALA A 9 5.58 -35.24 -17.53
CA ALA A 9 4.95 -36.56 -17.48
C ALA A 9 4.92 -37.27 -18.85
N GLU A 10 4.75 -36.52 -19.94
CA GLU A 10 4.70 -37.05 -21.30
C GLU A 10 6.11 -37.38 -21.84
N ILE A 11 7.15 -36.65 -21.40
CA ILE A 11 8.57 -37.02 -21.59
C ILE A 11 8.86 -38.36 -20.90
N HIS A 12 8.33 -38.56 -19.69
CA HIS A 12 8.48 -39.80 -18.95
C HIS A 12 7.69 -40.98 -19.59
N ARG A 13 6.50 -40.72 -20.15
CA ARG A 13 5.71 -41.72 -20.92
C ARG A 13 6.31 -42.06 -22.27
N ALA A 14 6.83 -41.07 -23.00
CA ALA A 14 7.42 -41.26 -24.33
C ALA A 14 8.66 -42.17 -24.27
N LYS A 15 9.45 -42.11 -23.18
CA LYS A 15 10.56 -43.04 -22.90
C LYS A 15 10.11 -44.50 -22.77
N LYS A 16 8.87 -44.77 -22.34
CA LYS A 16 8.34 -46.14 -22.15
C LYS A 16 7.79 -46.77 -23.43
N PHE A 17 7.52 -45.98 -24.47
CA PHE A 17 6.83 -46.44 -25.68
C PHE A 17 7.76 -46.75 -26.87
N ASN A 18 9.06 -46.38 -26.79
CA ASN A 18 9.95 -46.43 -27.95
C ASN A 18 10.69 -47.78 -28.15
N SER A 19 10.12 -48.89 -27.66
CA SER A 19 10.68 -50.24 -27.80
C SER A 19 9.86 -51.16 -28.73
N ARG A 20 9.36 -50.67 -29.87
CA ARG A 20 8.85 -51.55 -30.94
C ARG A 20 8.82 -50.87 -32.33
N HIS A 21 9.71 -51.35 -33.19
CA HIS A 21 9.75 -51.35 -34.66
C HIS A 21 9.16 -50.17 -35.47
N THR A 22 10.02 -49.57 -36.30
CA THR A 22 9.84 -49.53 -37.77
C THR A 22 11.19 -49.43 -38.49
N ARG A 23 11.55 -50.43 -39.30
CA ARG A 23 12.58 -50.31 -40.35
C ARG A 23 11.96 -49.57 -41.53
N ARG A 24 12.42 -48.36 -41.83
CA ARG A 24 12.22 -47.70 -43.12
C ARG A 24 13.53 -47.06 -43.56
N PHE A 25 13.90 -47.32 -44.82
CA PHE A 25 15.03 -46.71 -45.51
C PHE A 25 14.95 -45.18 -45.39
N GLN A 26 15.91 -44.56 -44.70
CA GLN A 26 16.19 -43.13 -44.73
C GLN A 26 17.69 -42.94 -44.87
N ARG A 27 18.09 -41.95 -45.70
CA ARG A 27 19.49 -41.50 -45.83
C ARG A 27 20.05 -41.24 -44.44
N GLU A 28 21.25 -41.74 -44.15
CA GLU A 28 21.89 -41.52 -42.86
C GLU A 28 22.05 -40.01 -42.61
N PRO A 29 21.47 -39.47 -41.52
CA PRO A 29 21.69 -38.08 -41.16
C PRO A 29 23.16 -37.90 -40.76
N ILE A 30 23.75 -36.78 -41.19
CA ILE A 30 25.09 -36.39 -40.76
C ILE A 30 25.00 -36.12 -39.26
N THR A 31 25.67 -36.94 -38.45
CA THR A 31 25.66 -36.83 -37.00
C THR A 31 26.88 -36.08 -36.50
N ILE A 32 26.68 -35.18 -35.53
CA ILE A 32 27.75 -34.51 -34.80
C ILE A 32 27.61 -34.95 -33.34
N LEU A 33 28.65 -35.58 -32.78
CA LEU A 33 28.66 -36.10 -31.41
C LEU A 33 27.46 -37.03 -31.08
N GLY A 34 26.99 -37.81 -32.06
CA GLY A 34 25.90 -38.78 -31.86
C GLY A 34 24.48 -38.22 -31.99
N HIS A 35 24.31 -36.93 -32.29
CA HIS A 35 23.01 -36.29 -32.52
C HIS A 35 22.83 -35.81 -33.97
N ASP A 36 21.59 -35.79 -34.47
CA ASP A 36 21.24 -35.27 -35.80
C ASP A 36 21.55 -33.77 -35.88
N ILE A 37 22.05 -33.32 -37.03
CA ILE A 37 22.35 -31.90 -37.29
C ILE A 37 21.12 -31.01 -37.12
N ASN A 38 19.92 -31.56 -37.36
CA ASN A 38 18.65 -30.88 -37.12
C ASN A 38 18.43 -30.60 -35.62
N THR A 39 18.81 -31.52 -34.73
CA THR A 39 18.70 -31.35 -33.27
C THR A 39 19.60 -30.21 -32.79
N TRP A 40 20.83 -30.14 -33.30
CA TRP A 40 21.74 -29.02 -33.03
C TRP A 40 21.15 -27.69 -33.51
N PHE A 41 20.66 -27.65 -34.75
CA PHE A 41 20.08 -26.46 -35.36
C PHE A 41 18.86 -25.95 -34.58
N TYR A 42 17.89 -26.81 -34.28
CA TYR A 42 16.69 -26.42 -33.55
C TYR A 42 16.98 -26.01 -32.11
N SER A 43 17.89 -26.69 -31.41
CA SER A 43 18.25 -26.35 -30.03
C SER A 43 18.90 -24.98 -29.92
N LEU A 44 19.84 -24.66 -30.83
CA LEU A 44 20.53 -23.37 -30.83
C LEU A 44 19.61 -22.21 -31.22
N ILE A 45 18.73 -22.42 -32.21
CA ILE A 45 17.74 -21.40 -32.59
C ILE A 45 16.73 -21.19 -31.47
N ALA A 46 16.24 -22.26 -30.84
CA ALA A 46 15.31 -22.15 -29.73
C ALA A 46 15.94 -21.44 -28.52
N ALA A 47 17.19 -21.76 -28.17
CA ALA A 47 17.92 -21.05 -27.10
C ALA A 47 18.15 -19.57 -27.44
N ALA A 48 18.45 -19.24 -28.71
CA ALA A 48 18.56 -17.86 -29.16
C ALA A 48 17.21 -17.13 -29.12
N LEU A 49 16.11 -17.77 -29.50
CA LEU A 49 14.77 -17.19 -29.44
C LEU A 49 14.34 -16.89 -28.00
N VAL A 50 14.63 -17.78 -27.05
CA VAL A 50 14.44 -17.53 -25.62
C VAL A 50 15.27 -16.32 -25.19
N GLY A 51 16.58 -16.30 -25.45
CA GLY A 51 17.41 -15.16 -25.05
C GLY A 51 17.05 -13.83 -25.73
N LEU A 52 16.39 -13.85 -26.89
CA LEU A 52 15.90 -12.63 -27.55
C LEU A 52 14.65 -12.03 -26.86
N SER A 53 13.99 -12.74 -25.95
CA SER A 53 12.89 -12.17 -25.15
C SER A 53 13.36 -11.03 -24.26
N GLY A 54 14.65 -10.95 -23.91
CA GLY A 54 15.25 -9.81 -23.19
C GLY A 54 15.13 -8.46 -23.91
N ILE A 55 14.78 -8.44 -25.21
CA ILE A 55 14.52 -7.21 -25.98
C ILE A 55 13.05 -6.79 -25.88
N PHE A 56 12.15 -7.73 -25.58
CA PHE A 56 10.71 -7.49 -25.49
C PHE A 56 10.32 -6.33 -24.55
N PRO A 57 10.97 -6.10 -23.40
CA PRO A 57 10.66 -4.97 -22.53
C PRO A 57 10.77 -3.60 -23.23
N LEU A 58 11.61 -3.43 -24.26
CA LEU A 58 11.69 -2.19 -25.03
C LEU A 58 10.39 -1.86 -25.79
N LEU A 59 9.57 -2.86 -26.10
CA LEU A 59 8.29 -2.69 -26.78
C LEU A 59 7.17 -2.34 -25.79
N VAL A 60 7.27 -2.81 -24.55
CA VAL A 60 6.24 -2.65 -23.51
C VAL A 60 6.46 -1.39 -22.68
N ILE A 61 7.71 -0.99 -22.45
CA ILE A 61 8.07 0.07 -21.51
C ILE A 61 8.20 1.41 -22.25
N PRO A 62 7.36 2.43 -21.92
CA PRO A 62 7.36 3.72 -22.61
C PRO A 62 8.71 4.46 -22.58
N LEU A 63 9.01 5.16 -23.68
CA LEU A 63 10.29 5.84 -23.94
C LEU A 63 10.69 6.92 -22.90
N GLU A 64 9.73 7.44 -22.14
CA GLU A 64 9.88 8.56 -21.19
C GLU A 64 10.53 8.18 -19.86
N ILE A 65 10.56 6.88 -19.53
CA ILE A 65 11.03 6.38 -18.23
C ILE A 65 12.54 6.58 -18.06
N GLY A 66 13.35 6.56 -19.13
CA GLY A 66 14.81 6.56 -19.03
C GLY A 66 15.51 7.89 -18.68
N LYS A 67 14.80 9.03 -18.63
CA LYS A 67 15.43 10.36 -18.41
C LYS A 67 14.98 11.12 -17.17
N ASN A 68 13.86 10.76 -16.52
CA ASN A 68 13.34 11.44 -15.32
C ASN A 68 12.66 10.45 -14.35
N LEU A 69 13.45 9.52 -13.78
CA LEU A 69 12.94 8.45 -12.89
C LEU A 69 12.53 8.93 -11.49
N LYS A 70 12.93 10.15 -11.09
CA LYS A 70 12.84 10.59 -9.69
C LYS A 70 11.64 11.48 -9.35
N LYS A 71 10.78 11.88 -10.31
CA LYS A 71 9.58 12.73 -10.03
C LYS A 71 8.42 12.48 -10.99
N GLY A 72 7.19 12.48 -10.46
CA GLY A 72 5.93 12.48 -11.23
C GLY A 72 5.43 11.10 -11.70
N ALA A 73 4.53 11.09 -12.70
CA ALA A 73 3.84 9.88 -13.20
C ALA A 73 4.78 8.77 -13.72
N SER A 74 6.00 9.11 -14.13
CA SER A 74 7.02 8.14 -14.54
C SER A 74 7.57 7.31 -13.37
N ALA A 75 7.59 7.86 -12.16
CA ALA A 75 7.99 7.14 -10.96
C ALA A 75 6.91 6.11 -10.53
N ASP A 76 5.63 6.43 -10.71
CA ASP A 76 4.51 5.51 -10.39
C ASP A 76 4.53 4.27 -11.29
N ARG A 77 4.83 4.48 -12.58
CA ARG A 77 4.97 3.37 -13.54
C ARG A 77 6.19 2.51 -13.25
N LEU A 78 7.33 3.11 -12.89
CA LEU A 78 8.52 2.36 -12.48
C LEU A 78 8.22 1.53 -11.22
N GLN A 79 7.52 2.10 -10.25
CA GLN A 79 7.14 1.40 -9.03
C GLN A 79 6.23 0.20 -9.33
N LEU A 80 5.24 0.37 -10.21
CA LEU A 80 4.39 -0.73 -10.66
C LEU A 80 5.21 -1.84 -11.33
N LEU A 81 6.17 -1.48 -12.18
CA LEU A 81 7.07 -2.42 -12.84
C LEU A 81 8.00 -3.12 -11.84
N LEU A 82 8.49 -2.43 -10.80
CA LEU A 82 9.30 -3.02 -9.74
C LEU A 82 8.48 -3.96 -8.84
N SER A 83 7.24 -3.60 -8.49
CA SER A 83 6.32 -4.50 -7.80
C SER A 83 6.05 -5.75 -8.63
N PHE A 84 5.86 -5.58 -9.95
CA PHE A 84 5.74 -6.69 -10.88
C PHE A 84 7.02 -7.54 -10.93
N ALA A 85 8.20 -6.92 -10.95
CA ALA A 85 9.50 -7.61 -10.94
C ALA A 85 9.70 -8.47 -9.69
N VAL A 86 9.39 -7.94 -8.50
CA VAL A 86 9.43 -8.71 -7.25
C VAL A 86 8.45 -9.88 -7.32
N GLY A 87 7.24 -9.65 -7.83
CA GLY A 87 6.24 -10.70 -8.02
C GLY A 87 6.67 -11.78 -9.02
N SER A 88 7.26 -11.40 -10.16
CA SER A 88 7.72 -12.34 -11.19
C SER A 88 8.92 -13.17 -10.71
N LEU A 89 9.90 -12.55 -10.02
CA LEU A 89 11.04 -13.25 -9.43
C LEU A 89 10.60 -14.27 -8.37
N LEU A 90 9.71 -13.88 -7.46
CA LEU A 90 9.17 -14.81 -6.46
C LEU A 90 8.33 -15.91 -7.11
N GLY A 91 7.53 -15.56 -8.12
CA GLY A 91 6.74 -16.52 -8.89
C GLY A 91 7.63 -17.58 -9.55
N ASP A 92 8.70 -17.16 -10.21
CA ASP A 92 9.65 -18.06 -10.86
C ASP A 92 10.32 -19.02 -9.86
N VAL A 93 10.81 -18.49 -8.73
CA VAL A 93 11.40 -19.30 -7.66
C VAL A 93 10.42 -20.38 -7.16
N PHE A 94 9.21 -19.99 -6.76
CA PHE A 94 8.30 -20.91 -6.08
C PHE A 94 7.53 -21.84 -7.01
N PHE A 95 7.28 -21.41 -8.26
CA PHE A 95 6.46 -22.16 -9.19
C PHE A 95 7.25 -22.86 -10.30
N HIS A 96 8.50 -22.49 -10.53
CA HIS A 96 9.36 -23.10 -11.54
C HIS A 96 10.64 -23.69 -10.96
N LEU A 97 11.56 -22.87 -10.45
CA LEU A 97 12.93 -23.30 -10.13
C LEU A 97 13.00 -24.33 -9.00
N LEU A 98 12.29 -24.10 -7.88
CA LEU A 98 12.31 -25.02 -6.75
C LEU A 98 11.58 -26.35 -7.05
N PRO A 99 10.38 -26.37 -7.65
CA PRO A 99 9.75 -27.61 -8.09
C PRO A 99 10.59 -28.42 -9.08
N GLU A 100 11.27 -27.75 -10.03
CA GLU A 100 12.11 -28.42 -11.03
C GLU A 100 13.40 -28.99 -10.41
N ALA A 101 14.04 -28.22 -9.52
CA ALA A 101 15.19 -28.66 -8.74
C ALA A 101 14.84 -29.88 -7.88
N TRP A 102 13.64 -29.90 -7.32
CA TRP A 102 13.13 -31.02 -6.54
C TRP A 102 12.97 -32.29 -7.38
N ALA A 103 12.38 -32.17 -8.57
CA ALA A 103 12.11 -33.29 -9.46
C ALA A 103 13.37 -34.00 -10.01
N HIS A 104 14.51 -33.31 -10.05
CA HIS A 104 15.76 -33.81 -10.62
C HIS A 104 16.68 -34.51 -9.62
N ILE A 105 16.35 -34.52 -8.31
CA ILE A 105 17.19 -35.14 -7.29
C ILE A 105 16.65 -36.54 -6.95
N PRO A 106 17.50 -37.58 -6.89
CA PRO A 106 17.07 -38.91 -6.47
C PRO A 106 16.39 -38.88 -5.09
N HIS A 107 15.14 -39.33 -5.02
CA HIS A 107 14.39 -39.43 -3.77
C HIS A 107 14.71 -40.75 -3.05
N ASP A 108 15.05 -40.66 -1.76
CA ASP A 108 14.99 -41.79 -0.84
C ASP A 108 13.54 -42.02 -0.38
N GLU A 109 13.20 -43.19 0.19
CA GLU A 109 11.84 -43.49 0.68
C GLU A 109 11.28 -42.44 1.66
N SER A 110 12.14 -41.63 2.30
CA SER A 110 11.75 -40.58 3.23
C SER A 110 11.74 -39.16 2.64
N GLY A 111 12.25 -38.95 1.42
CA GLY A 111 12.38 -37.63 0.76
C GLY A 111 13.31 -36.62 1.45
N LYS A 112 13.86 -36.92 2.63
CA LYS A 112 14.60 -35.97 3.48
C LYS A 112 15.95 -35.56 2.90
N ILE A 113 16.58 -36.42 2.10
CA ILE A 113 17.88 -36.14 1.49
C ILE A 113 17.74 -35.09 0.39
N ALA A 114 16.66 -35.16 -0.40
CA ALA A 114 16.37 -34.18 -1.44
C ALA A 114 16.13 -32.78 -0.83
N ILE A 115 15.32 -32.67 0.24
CA ILE A 115 15.06 -31.39 0.94
C ILE A 115 16.35 -30.75 1.42
N ARG A 116 17.23 -31.55 2.04
CA ARG A 116 18.50 -31.05 2.57
C ARG A 116 19.44 -30.55 1.47
N LYS A 117 19.51 -31.25 0.33
CA LYS A 117 20.35 -30.85 -0.80
C LYS A 117 19.83 -29.59 -1.50
N VAL A 118 18.53 -29.53 -1.79
CA VAL A 118 17.90 -28.33 -2.38
C VAL A 118 18.06 -27.15 -1.43
N GLY A 119 17.66 -27.30 -0.17
CA GLY A 119 17.76 -26.25 0.83
C GLY A 119 19.19 -25.74 1.07
N PHE A 120 20.18 -26.64 1.04
CA PHE A 120 21.59 -26.26 1.13
C PHE A 120 22.02 -25.34 -0.02
N TRP A 121 21.70 -25.72 -1.26
CA TRP A 121 22.09 -24.91 -2.43
C TRP A 121 21.31 -23.59 -2.52
N VAL A 122 20.03 -23.56 -2.11
CA VAL A 122 19.26 -22.32 -1.95
C VAL A 122 19.92 -21.39 -0.94
N LEU A 123 20.33 -21.91 0.22
CA LEU A 123 21.04 -21.12 1.22
C LEU A 123 22.40 -20.62 0.70
N CYS A 124 23.15 -21.46 -0.02
CA CYS A 124 24.40 -21.06 -0.67
C CYS A 124 24.18 -19.94 -1.70
N GLY A 125 23.10 -19.99 -2.47
CA GLY A 125 22.71 -18.93 -3.39
C GLY A 125 22.45 -17.62 -2.67
N LEU A 126 21.61 -17.65 -1.64
CA LEU A 126 21.27 -16.48 -0.83
C LEU A 126 22.51 -15.86 -0.19
N LEU A 127 23.36 -16.68 0.43
CA LEU A 127 24.62 -16.22 1.05
C LEU A 127 25.65 -15.74 0.03
N GLY A 128 25.70 -16.38 -1.14
CA GLY A 128 26.62 -16.01 -2.22
C GLY A 128 26.29 -14.62 -2.77
N PHE A 129 25.02 -14.36 -3.06
CA PHE A 129 24.55 -13.05 -3.53
C PHE A 129 24.73 -11.97 -2.47
N TRP A 130 24.42 -12.29 -1.21
CA TRP A 130 24.71 -11.41 -0.07
C TRP A 130 26.20 -11.05 0.04
N LEU A 131 27.08 -12.04 -0.11
CA LEU A 131 28.53 -11.83 -0.02
C LEU A 131 29.04 -10.98 -1.19
N ILE A 132 28.55 -11.21 -2.41
CA ILE A 132 28.90 -10.37 -3.57
C ILE A 132 28.43 -8.92 -3.32
N GLU A 133 27.20 -8.71 -2.85
CA GLU A 133 26.69 -7.37 -2.56
C GLU A 133 27.55 -6.65 -1.50
N LYS A 134 27.95 -7.35 -0.42
CA LYS A 134 28.78 -6.75 0.62
C LYS A 134 30.25 -6.55 0.26
N ILE A 135 30.77 -7.29 -0.73
CA ILE A 135 32.10 -7.02 -1.28
C ILE A 135 32.10 -5.78 -2.18
N PHE A 136 30.96 -5.46 -2.79
CA PHE A 136 30.76 -4.32 -3.68
C PHE A 136 29.62 -3.42 -3.18
N PRO A 137 29.75 -2.79 -2.00
CA PRO A 137 28.71 -1.93 -1.47
C PRO A 137 28.53 -0.68 -2.34
N ASP A 138 27.28 -0.23 -2.51
CA ASP A 138 26.98 1.03 -3.19
C ASP A 138 27.41 2.23 -2.32
N ASP A 139 28.04 3.24 -2.94
CA ASP A 139 28.57 4.46 -2.28
C ASP A 139 27.50 5.28 -1.50
N ASP A 140 26.21 4.94 -1.63
CA ASP A 140 25.11 5.59 -0.93
C ASP A 140 24.88 5.03 0.50
N GLU A 141 25.37 3.83 0.84
CA GLU A 141 25.17 3.23 2.18
C GLU A 141 25.93 4.01 3.30
N GLU A 142 27.07 4.67 3.00
CA GLU A 142 27.84 5.41 4.02
C GLU A 142 27.29 6.82 4.35
N LYS A 143 26.32 7.34 3.59
CA LYS A 143 25.76 8.68 3.81
C LYS A 143 24.56 8.69 4.77
N GLU A 144 23.77 7.62 4.83
CA GLU A 144 22.59 7.56 5.71
C GLU A 144 22.96 7.48 7.21
N ASP A 145 24.09 6.87 7.55
CA ASP A 145 24.54 6.75 8.94
C ASP A 145 25.17 8.06 9.49
N ASN A 146 25.54 8.99 8.59
CA ASN A 146 26.08 10.30 8.92
C ASN A 146 25.03 11.43 8.89
N SER A 147 23.91 11.28 8.18
CA SER A 147 22.79 12.24 8.25
C SER A 147 22.02 12.12 9.56
N LEU A 148 21.81 10.90 10.07
CA LEU A 148 21.20 10.67 11.40
C LEU A 148 22.03 11.24 12.57
N LYS A 149 23.35 11.44 12.39
CA LYS A 149 24.21 12.09 13.39
C LYS A 149 24.29 13.62 13.26
N ARG A 150 23.93 14.19 12.10
CA ARG A 150 23.90 15.65 11.91
C ARG A 150 22.59 16.27 12.38
N ASP A 151 21.48 15.57 12.23
CA ASP A 151 20.16 16.09 12.63
C ASP A 151 19.93 16.08 14.16
N VAL A 152 20.75 15.35 14.93
CA VAL A 152 20.73 15.41 16.41
C VAL A 152 21.55 16.59 16.96
N ASN A 153 22.39 17.23 16.14
CA ASN A 153 23.33 18.25 16.61
C ASN A 153 22.92 19.69 16.22
N CYS A 154 21.77 19.90 15.59
CA CYS A 154 21.31 21.22 15.16
C CYS A 154 20.28 21.88 16.11
N ASP A 155 19.88 21.22 17.20
CA ASP A 155 18.92 21.76 18.20
C ASP A 155 19.57 22.18 19.54
N LYS A 156 20.90 22.38 19.56
CA LYS A 156 21.60 22.93 20.73
C LYS A 156 22.64 23.94 20.31
N ASN A 157 22.22 25.10 19.83
CA ASN A 157 23.01 26.33 19.89
C ASN A 157 22.12 27.55 19.66
N ASP A 158 21.19 27.77 20.60
CA ASP A 158 20.64 29.09 20.88
C ASP A 158 20.40 29.19 22.38
N LYS A 159 21.48 29.49 23.13
CA LYS A 159 21.47 30.20 24.42
C LYS A 159 22.89 30.42 24.94
N ALA A 160 23.12 31.67 25.32
CA ALA A 160 24.15 32.20 26.23
C ALA A 160 25.55 32.54 25.66
N SER A 161 25.71 33.86 25.47
CA SER A 161 26.94 34.63 25.69
C SER A 161 27.51 34.46 27.11
N PHE A 162 28.85 34.35 27.25
CA PHE A 162 29.76 35.10 28.15
C PHE A 162 31.07 34.34 28.44
N ALA A 163 32.19 35.08 28.36
CA ALA A 163 33.50 34.96 29.04
C ALA A 163 34.54 33.86 28.69
N ASP A 164 35.71 34.37 28.28
CA ASP A 164 37.14 34.05 28.54
C ASP A 164 37.76 32.63 28.55
N ASP A 165 38.83 32.58 27.74
CA ASP A 165 40.18 32.02 27.90
C ASP A 165 40.49 30.61 28.43
N ASP A 166 41.45 30.04 27.69
CA ASP A 166 42.50 29.08 28.05
C ASP A 166 42.29 27.56 27.83
N LEU A 167 43.32 26.98 27.19
CA LEU A 167 43.83 25.60 27.22
C LEU A 167 44.31 25.04 25.87
N LYS A 168 45.50 25.51 25.49
CA LYS A 168 46.47 24.82 24.62
C LYS A 168 46.94 23.50 25.25
N THR A 169 46.18 22.41 25.16
CA THR A 169 46.75 21.06 25.41
C THR A 169 45.99 19.89 24.77
N LYS A 170 45.52 20.02 23.52
CA LYS A 170 44.98 18.85 22.75
C LYS A 170 45.53 18.72 21.32
N ALA A 171 46.53 19.51 20.94
CA ALA A 171 47.07 19.53 19.57
C ALA A 171 48.14 18.45 19.27
N ASN A 172 48.73 17.80 20.29
CA ASN A 172 49.88 16.90 20.07
C ASN A 172 49.57 15.39 20.07
N LEU A 173 48.35 14.96 20.37
CA LEU A 173 47.92 13.55 20.21
C LEU A 173 47.28 13.25 18.84
N LYS A 174 46.94 14.29 18.06
CA LYS A 174 46.33 14.14 16.72
C LYS A 174 47.35 13.88 15.60
N LYS A 175 48.62 14.29 15.77
CA LYS A 175 49.67 14.11 14.73
C LYS A 175 50.22 12.68 14.64
N ARG A 176 50.16 11.88 15.72
CA ARG A 176 50.66 10.49 15.69
C ARG A 176 49.70 9.50 15.01
N LYS A 177 48.38 9.74 15.04
CA LYS A 177 47.37 8.91 14.35
C LYS A 177 47.22 9.18 12.84
N ILE A 178 47.85 10.22 12.30
CA ILE A 178 47.76 10.59 10.88
C ILE A 178 48.82 9.86 10.04
N ASN A 179 49.98 9.51 10.62
CA ASN A 179 51.04 8.81 9.88
C ASN A 179 50.77 7.31 9.72
N ASP A 180 50.10 6.65 10.67
CA ASP A 180 49.72 5.24 10.52
C ASP A 180 48.59 5.04 9.48
N ARG A 181 47.79 6.09 9.20
CA ARG A 181 46.77 6.07 8.14
C ARG A 181 47.35 6.20 6.72
N LYS A 182 48.56 6.74 6.55
CA LYS A 182 49.19 6.85 5.22
C LYS A 182 49.77 5.51 4.73
N ASN A 183 50.33 4.68 5.61
CA ASN A 183 50.88 3.37 5.24
C ASN A 183 49.82 2.28 4.96
N LEU A 184 48.55 2.51 5.32
CA LEU A 184 47.43 1.64 4.97
C LEU A 184 46.79 2.00 3.61
N ASN A 185 46.95 3.24 3.15
CA ASN A 185 46.43 3.71 1.85
C ASN A 185 47.27 3.22 0.66
N ASP A 186 48.59 3.05 0.80
CA ASP A 186 49.43 2.51 -0.29
C ASP A 186 49.15 1.02 -0.57
N LYS A 187 48.65 0.27 0.43
CA LYS A 187 48.21 -1.13 0.23
C LYS A 187 46.79 -1.25 -0.35
N SER A 188 45.93 -0.23 -0.18
CA SER A 188 44.59 -0.20 -0.78
C SER A 188 44.62 0.31 -2.23
N GLU A 189 45.57 1.17 -2.61
CA GLU A 189 45.77 1.59 -4.01
C GLU A 189 46.24 0.43 -4.91
N ILE A 190 47.17 -0.42 -4.45
CA ILE A 190 47.65 -1.59 -5.22
C ILE A 190 46.56 -2.68 -5.34
N ARG A 191 45.62 -2.73 -4.39
CA ARG A 191 44.47 -3.66 -4.43
C ARG A 191 43.36 -3.13 -5.35
N ASN A 192 43.14 -1.81 -5.41
CA ASN A 192 42.19 -1.17 -6.31
C ASN A 192 42.58 -1.25 -7.79
N GLU A 193 43.88 -1.26 -8.14
CA GLU A 193 44.32 -1.48 -9.52
C GLU A 193 43.99 -2.88 -10.07
N ASN A 194 43.96 -3.91 -9.21
CA ASN A 194 43.60 -5.27 -9.63
C ASN A 194 42.07 -5.52 -9.61
N ILE A 195 41.32 -4.75 -8.80
CA ILE A 195 39.85 -4.78 -8.74
C ILE A 195 39.23 -4.01 -9.93
N SER A 196 39.82 -2.87 -10.31
CA SER A 196 39.48 -2.16 -11.55
C SER A 196 39.67 -3.05 -12.77
N LYS A 197 40.68 -3.92 -12.81
CA LYS A 197 40.88 -4.87 -13.93
C LYS A 197 39.78 -5.92 -14.09
N ILE A 198 39.12 -6.37 -13.02
CA ILE A 198 38.02 -7.36 -13.10
C ILE A 198 36.74 -6.70 -13.64
N PHE A 199 36.41 -5.49 -13.14
CA PHE A 199 35.29 -4.69 -13.64
C PHE A 199 35.54 -4.14 -15.05
N VAL A 200 36.78 -3.80 -15.40
CA VAL A 200 37.20 -3.45 -16.77
C VAL A 200 37.12 -4.68 -17.68
N CYS A 201 37.39 -5.90 -17.19
CA CYS A 201 37.20 -7.12 -17.96
C CYS A 201 35.72 -7.36 -18.29
N PHE A 202 34.82 -7.23 -17.30
CA PHE A 202 33.38 -7.30 -17.53
C PHE A 202 32.85 -6.12 -18.36
N SER A 203 33.32 -4.89 -18.16
CA SER A 203 32.91 -3.72 -18.94
C SER A 203 33.43 -3.76 -20.40
N ASN A 204 34.63 -4.33 -20.64
CA ASN A 204 35.21 -4.47 -21.98
C ASN A 204 34.54 -5.56 -22.81
N VAL A 205 33.99 -6.62 -22.20
CA VAL A 205 33.19 -7.64 -22.90
C VAL A 205 31.93 -7.04 -23.53
N PHE A 206 31.42 -5.92 -22.99
CA PHE A 206 30.18 -5.28 -23.43
C PHE A 206 30.37 -4.02 -24.30
N ASN A 207 31.60 -3.62 -24.66
CA ASN A 207 31.86 -2.40 -25.45
C ASN A 207 32.66 -2.67 -26.74
N PHE A 208 32.00 -2.58 -27.90
CA PHE A 208 32.65 -2.53 -29.22
C PHE A 208 32.82 -1.06 -29.69
N THR A 209 34.05 -0.67 -30.01
CA THR A 209 34.45 0.71 -30.32
C THR A 209 34.25 1.09 -31.79
N SER A 210 33.67 2.26 -32.03
CA SER A 210 33.67 2.95 -33.34
C SER A 210 34.90 3.87 -33.43
N LYS A 211 35.72 3.69 -34.49
CA LYS A 211 36.94 4.47 -34.77
C LYS A 211 36.61 5.82 -35.42
N GLY A 212 37.17 6.91 -34.89
CA GLY A 212 37.16 8.23 -35.53
C GLY A 212 38.45 9.02 -35.23
N LYS A 213 39.03 9.61 -36.28
CA LYS A 213 40.41 10.12 -36.42
C LYS A 213 40.79 11.32 -35.53
N ARG A 214 42.09 11.39 -35.17
CA ARG A 214 42.81 12.53 -34.58
C ARG A 214 42.89 13.73 -35.54
N VAL A 215 42.51 14.92 -35.07
CA VAL A 215 42.96 16.21 -35.61
C VAL A 215 43.37 17.10 -34.42
N GLN A 216 44.56 17.70 -34.49
CA GLN A 216 45.15 18.57 -33.47
C GLN A 216 44.36 19.89 -33.32
N LYS A 217 44.15 20.34 -32.07
CA LYS A 217 43.56 21.64 -31.72
C LYS A 217 44.60 22.57 -31.07
N ARG A 218 44.60 23.83 -31.50
CA ARG A 218 44.95 25.02 -30.68
C ARG A 218 43.68 25.54 -29.97
N PRO A 219 43.79 26.33 -28.87
CA PRO A 219 42.74 26.42 -27.87
C PRO A 219 41.68 27.46 -28.24
N VAL A 220 40.40 27.07 -28.14
CA VAL A 220 39.27 28.00 -28.03
C VAL A 220 38.29 27.40 -27.03
N CYS A 221 37.90 28.23 -26.05
CA CYS A 221 36.98 27.94 -24.96
C CYS A 221 35.66 27.34 -25.48
N LYS A 222 35.29 26.15 -25.00
CA LYS A 222 33.94 25.59 -25.10
C LYS A 222 33.55 25.00 -23.75
N THR A 223 32.38 25.42 -23.29
CA THR A 223 31.61 24.81 -22.20
C THR A 223 31.54 23.29 -22.40
N SER A 224 32.07 22.54 -21.43
CA SER A 224 31.90 21.08 -21.38
C SER A 224 30.51 20.78 -20.82
N ALA A 225 29.63 20.23 -21.66
CA ALA A 225 28.57 19.38 -21.17
C ALA A 225 29.23 18.21 -20.42
N ALA A 226 28.98 18.10 -19.13
CA ALA A 226 29.44 16.97 -18.33
C ALA A 226 28.74 15.71 -18.86
N GLU A 227 29.52 14.71 -19.28
CA GLU A 227 29.02 13.35 -19.42
C GLU A 227 28.71 12.84 -18.01
N ASP A 228 27.42 12.70 -17.67
CA ASP A 228 26.96 12.09 -16.43
C ASP A 228 27.40 10.62 -16.41
N ASN A 229 28.46 10.32 -15.68
CA ASN A 229 28.78 8.95 -15.27
C ASN A 229 27.83 8.55 -14.15
N THR A 230 26.64 8.04 -14.53
CA THR A 230 25.69 7.44 -13.59
C THR A 230 26.31 6.19 -12.98
N HIS A 231 26.58 6.22 -11.68
CA HIS A 231 27.02 5.04 -10.92
C HIS A 231 25.91 3.99 -10.93
N ILE A 232 26.23 2.78 -11.39
CA ILE A 232 25.28 1.66 -11.49
C ILE A 232 25.27 0.92 -10.16
N LYS A 233 24.09 0.73 -9.54
CA LYS A 233 23.94 -0.01 -8.30
C LYS A 233 24.31 -1.48 -8.46
N THR A 234 24.93 -2.06 -7.43
CA THR A 234 25.34 -3.48 -7.38
C THR A 234 24.17 -4.44 -7.60
N THR A 235 22.97 -4.06 -7.17
CA THR A 235 21.73 -4.82 -7.42
C THR A 235 21.46 -5.09 -8.90
N GLY A 236 21.80 -4.16 -9.79
CA GLY A 236 21.60 -4.33 -11.23
C GLY A 236 22.56 -5.36 -11.83
N TRP A 237 23.79 -5.42 -11.32
CA TRP A 237 24.77 -6.42 -11.73
C TRP A 237 24.45 -7.82 -11.20
N LEU A 238 24.00 -7.92 -9.95
CA LEU A 238 23.51 -9.17 -9.37
C LEU A 238 22.35 -9.73 -10.19
N ASN A 239 21.44 -8.86 -10.64
CA ASN A 239 20.33 -9.25 -11.50
C ASN A 239 20.80 -9.86 -12.83
N LEU A 240 21.77 -9.22 -13.50
CA LEU A 240 22.34 -9.76 -14.75
C LEU A 240 23.03 -11.10 -14.53
N ILE A 241 23.75 -11.28 -13.41
CA ILE A 241 24.39 -12.55 -13.09
C ILE A 241 23.35 -13.64 -12.90
N ALA A 242 22.29 -13.37 -12.13
CA ALA A 242 21.22 -14.34 -11.90
C ALA A 242 20.53 -14.71 -13.23
N ASN A 243 20.20 -13.72 -14.07
CA ASN A 243 19.60 -13.95 -15.38
C ASN A 243 20.53 -14.76 -16.32
N VAL A 244 21.86 -14.54 -16.33
CA VAL A 244 22.81 -15.39 -17.09
C VAL A 244 22.72 -16.86 -16.66
N ILE A 245 22.65 -17.11 -15.36
CA ILE A 245 22.58 -18.47 -14.81
C ILE A 245 21.23 -19.10 -15.16
N ASP A 246 20.14 -18.34 -15.06
CA ASP A 246 18.80 -18.81 -15.39
C ASP A 246 18.66 -19.15 -16.88
N ASN A 247 19.09 -18.25 -17.76
CA ASN A 247 19.17 -18.47 -19.20
C ASN A 247 20.00 -19.71 -19.55
N PHE A 248 21.10 -19.98 -18.83
CA PHE A 248 21.87 -21.21 -18.99
C PHE A 248 21.03 -22.46 -18.70
N THR A 249 20.19 -22.44 -17.68
CA THR A 249 19.30 -23.57 -17.38
C THR A 249 18.19 -23.74 -18.42
N HIS A 250 17.62 -22.65 -18.95
CA HIS A 250 16.72 -22.69 -20.09
C HIS A 250 17.36 -23.32 -21.33
N GLY A 251 18.60 -22.93 -21.64
CA GLY A 251 19.39 -23.54 -22.71
C GLY A 251 19.56 -25.05 -22.56
N LEU A 252 19.88 -25.50 -21.34
CA LEU A 252 20.03 -26.92 -21.00
C LEU A 252 18.72 -27.69 -21.21
N ALA A 253 17.60 -27.14 -20.73
CA ALA A 253 16.27 -27.75 -20.80
C ALA A 253 15.75 -27.84 -22.25
N VAL A 254 15.93 -26.78 -23.03
CA VAL A 254 15.56 -26.73 -24.46
C VAL A 254 16.32 -27.79 -25.25
N ALA A 255 17.65 -27.80 -25.15
CA ALA A 255 18.46 -28.76 -25.87
C ALA A 255 18.20 -30.21 -25.43
N GLY A 256 18.07 -30.47 -24.13
CA GLY A 256 17.69 -31.78 -23.61
C GLY A 256 16.33 -32.27 -24.15
N SER A 257 15.37 -31.36 -24.32
CA SER A 257 14.06 -31.67 -24.89
C SER A 257 14.12 -32.03 -26.38
N PHE A 258 14.94 -31.34 -27.17
CA PHE A 258 15.17 -31.67 -28.58
C PHE A 258 15.93 -32.98 -28.77
N CYS A 259 16.80 -33.36 -27.82
CA CYS A 259 17.42 -34.69 -27.81
C CYS A 259 16.41 -35.82 -27.58
N VAL A 260 15.24 -35.53 -26.95
CA VAL A 260 14.15 -36.50 -26.79
C VAL A 260 13.28 -36.57 -28.04
N SER A 261 12.75 -35.43 -28.50
CA SER A 261 12.05 -35.31 -29.80
C SER A 261 11.83 -33.86 -30.20
N ASN A 262 11.66 -33.60 -31.50
CA ASN A 262 11.36 -32.26 -32.02
C ASN A 262 10.05 -31.68 -31.42
N LYS A 263 9.02 -32.52 -31.24
CA LYS A 263 7.72 -32.08 -30.68
C LYS A 263 7.87 -31.62 -29.24
N VAL A 264 8.60 -32.36 -28.43
CA VAL A 264 8.88 -31.99 -27.02
C VAL A 264 9.73 -30.72 -26.99
N GLY A 265 10.78 -30.64 -27.81
CA GLY A 265 11.62 -29.44 -27.94
C GLY A 265 10.81 -28.16 -28.18
N PHE A 266 9.96 -28.14 -29.20
CA PHE A 266 9.13 -26.96 -29.51
C PHE A 266 8.16 -26.59 -28.38
N ILE A 267 7.54 -27.58 -27.71
CA ILE A 267 6.63 -27.32 -26.60
C ILE A 267 7.39 -26.74 -25.40
N THR A 268 8.56 -27.29 -25.07
CA THR A 268 9.42 -26.79 -24.00
C THR A 268 9.88 -25.36 -24.29
N THR A 269 10.34 -25.08 -25.51
CA THR A 269 10.73 -23.71 -25.92
C THR A 269 9.58 -22.72 -25.78
N PHE A 270 8.37 -23.10 -26.21
CA PHE A 270 7.20 -22.23 -26.06
C PHE A 270 6.81 -22.02 -24.60
N ALA A 271 6.87 -23.08 -23.78
CA ALA A 271 6.58 -22.98 -22.35
C ALA A 271 7.57 -22.07 -21.62
N ILE A 272 8.86 -22.13 -22.00
CA ILE A 272 9.91 -21.25 -21.49
C ILE A 272 9.64 -19.79 -21.88
N LEU A 273 9.43 -19.53 -23.17
CA LEU A 273 9.12 -18.18 -23.66
C LEU A 273 7.95 -17.51 -22.94
N LEU A 274 6.90 -18.26 -22.58
CA LEU A 274 5.72 -17.70 -21.92
C LEU A 274 5.99 -17.16 -20.50
N HIS A 275 6.95 -17.74 -19.76
CA HIS A 275 7.30 -17.24 -18.43
C HIS A 275 8.54 -16.35 -18.44
N GLU A 276 9.41 -16.49 -19.44
CA GLU A 276 10.58 -15.64 -19.62
C GLU A 276 10.21 -14.20 -19.97
N ILE A 277 9.14 -13.99 -20.76
CA ILE A 277 8.71 -12.64 -21.13
C ILE A 277 8.34 -11.79 -19.89
N PRO A 278 7.46 -12.25 -18.97
CA PRO A 278 7.24 -11.58 -17.69
C PRO A 278 8.52 -11.34 -16.88
N HIS A 279 9.40 -12.34 -16.82
CA HIS A 279 10.64 -12.27 -16.06
C HIS A 279 11.58 -11.17 -16.59
N GLU A 280 11.79 -11.12 -17.91
CA GLU A 280 12.64 -10.12 -18.58
C GLU A 280 12.10 -8.68 -18.45
N VAL A 281 10.78 -8.51 -18.37
CA VAL A 281 10.16 -7.20 -18.05
C VAL A 281 10.50 -6.76 -16.63
N GLY A 282 10.49 -7.70 -15.68
CA GLY A 282 10.91 -7.46 -14.30
C GLY A 282 12.40 -7.09 -14.20
N ASP A 283 13.26 -7.88 -14.83
CA ASP A 283 14.71 -7.65 -14.86
C ASP A 283 15.08 -6.30 -15.47
N PHE A 284 14.40 -5.91 -16.54
CA PHE A 284 14.61 -4.60 -17.16
C PHE A 284 14.23 -3.46 -16.21
N ALA A 285 13.15 -3.61 -15.43
CA ALA A 285 12.75 -2.62 -14.43
C ALA A 285 13.82 -2.46 -13.33
N ILE A 286 14.44 -3.57 -12.90
CA ILE A 286 15.54 -3.58 -11.93
C ILE A 286 16.75 -2.86 -12.51
N LEU A 287 17.13 -3.12 -13.76
CA LEU A 287 18.24 -2.44 -14.43
C LEU A 287 18.03 -0.92 -14.52
N LEU A 288 16.84 -0.48 -14.94
CA LEU A 288 16.51 0.94 -14.98
C LEU A 288 16.61 1.58 -13.60
N ARG A 289 16.13 0.89 -12.56
CA ARG A 289 16.21 1.34 -11.17
C ARG A 289 17.65 1.41 -10.65
N SER A 290 18.50 0.50 -11.07
CA SER A 290 19.92 0.45 -10.73
C SER A 290 20.77 1.45 -11.52
N GLY A 291 20.18 2.22 -12.43
CA GLY A 291 20.85 3.33 -13.13
C GLY A 291 21.24 3.04 -14.58
N PHE A 292 20.81 1.91 -15.15
CA PHE A 292 20.95 1.69 -16.59
C PHE A 292 19.99 2.59 -17.37
N ASP A 293 20.42 3.10 -18.52
CA ASP A 293 19.49 3.62 -19.51
C ASP A 293 18.84 2.44 -20.27
N ARG A 294 17.71 2.71 -20.93
CA ARG A 294 16.94 1.66 -21.63
C ARG A 294 17.76 0.87 -22.65
N TRP A 295 18.74 1.50 -23.29
CA TRP A 295 19.53 0.88 -24.35
C TRP A 295 20.70 0.06 -23.78
N ARG A 296 21.34 0.52 -22.70
CA ARG A 296 22.34 -0.28 -21.97
C ARG A 296 21.67 -1.46 -21.28
N ALA A 297 20.49 -1.28 -20.70
CA ALA A 297 19.72 -2.37 -20.11
C ALA A 297 19.40 -3.46 -21.14
N ALA A 298 18.84 -3.08 -22.30
CA ALA A 298 18.52 -4.04 -23.35
C ALA A 298 19.75 -4.74 -23.92
N LYS A 299 20.87 -4.03 -24.09
CA LYS A 299 22.14 -4.65 -24.51
C LYS A 299 22.68 -5.61 -23.46
N ALA A 300 22.55 -5.27 -22.18
CA ALA A 300 23.02 -6.10 -21.08
C ALA A 300 22.22 -7.41 -21.01
N GLN A 301 20.89 -7.33 -21.10
CA GLN A 301 20.00 -8.50 -21.23
C GLN A 301 20.27 -9.32 -22.49
N MET A 302 20.50 -8.67 -23.63
CA MET A 302 20.86 -9.43 -24.83
C MET A 302 22.19 -10.19 -24.68
N LEU A 303 23.10 -9.77 -23.80
CA LEU A 303 24.29 -10.56 -23.50
C LEU A 303 24.00 -11.75 -22.58
N THR A 304 22.98 -11.69 -21.72
CA THR A 304 22.62 -12.82 -20.85
C THR A 304 22.16 -14.04 -21.65
N ALA A 305 21.61 -13.81 -22.85
CA ALA A 305 21.28 -14.84 -23.85
C ALA A 305 22.46 -15.77 -24.20
N THR A 306 23.70 -15.31 -24.06
CA THR A 306 24.89 -16.16 -24.28
C THR A 306 24.95 -17.31 -23.28
N GLY A 307 24.45 -17.12 -22.06
CA GLY A 307 24.30 -18.16 -21.04
C GLY A 307 23.44 -19.32 -21.57
N GLY A 308 22.30 -19.02 -22.20
CA GLY A 308 21.42 -20.04 -22.78
C GLY A 308 22.02 -20.78 -23.97
N MET A 309 22.78 -20.09 -24.81
CA MET A 309 23.53 -20.77 -25.88
C MET A 309 24.58 -21.75 -25.30
N ILE A 310 25.30 -21.34 -24.26
CA ILE A 310 26.28 -22.20 -23.58
C ILE A 310 25.58 -23.40 -22.94
N GLY A 311 24.43 -23.19 -22.28
CA GLY A 311 23.62 -24.27 -21.69
C GLY A 311 23.17 -25.30 -22.72
N ALA A 312 22.71 -24.84 -23.89
CA ALA A 312 22.31 -25.71 -24.98
C ALA A 312 23.49 -26.55 -25.51
N ILE A 313 24.66 -25.93 -25.68
CA ILE A 313 25.89 -26.63 -26.10
C ILE A 313 26.31 -27.67 -25.05
N VAL A 314 26.25 -27.34 -23.76
CA VAL A 314 26.59 -28.27 -22.67
C VAL A 314 25.67 -29.50 -22.67
N ALA A 315 24.37 -29.32 -22.91
CA ALA A 315 23.44 -30.44 -23.06
C ALA A 315 23.77 -31.32 -24.27
N LEU A 316 24.06 -30.73 -25.43
CA LEU A 316 24.34 -31.45 -26.69
C LEU A 316 25.70 -32.16 -26.69
N CYS A 317 26.68 -31.63 -25.96
CA CYS A 317 28.01 -32.24 -25.81
C CYS A 317 28.05 -33.35 -24.75
N SER A 318 27.00 -33.52 -23.94
CA SER A 318 26.91 -34.58 -22.95
C SER A 318 26.42 -35.88 -23.60
N GLU A 319 27.06 -37.01 -23.27
CA GLU A 319 26.67 -38.34 -23.76
C GLU A 319 25.20 -38.73 -23.45
N SER A 320 24.58 -38.04 -22.48
CA SER A 320 23.15 -38.14 -22.18
C SER A 320 22.67 -36.88 -21.45
N ALA A 321 21.43 -36.45 -21.74
CA ALA A 321 20.75 -35.37 -21.03
C ALA A 321 20.67 -35.62 -19.51
N GLU A 322 20.61 -36.89 -19.08
CA GLU A 322 20.56 -37.28 -17.67
C GLU A 322 21.91 -37.07 -16.95
N LYS A 323 23.03 -37.33 -17.64
CA LYS A 323 24.37 -37.05 -17.10
C LYS A 323 24.65 -35.55 -17.01
N ALA A 324 24.12 -34.77 -17.94
CA ALA A 324 24.23 -33.30 -17.91
C ALA A 324 23.44 -32.74 -16.72
N GLY A 325 22.17 -33.12 -16.59
CA GLY A 325 21.31 -32.67 -15.49
C GLY A 325 21.86 -33.00 -14.09
N ASN A 326 22.42 -34.20 -13.91
CA ASN A 326 23.04 -34.58 -12.63
C ASN A 326 24.28 -33.74 -12.27
N LYS A 327 25.06 -33.28 -13.26
CA LYS A 327 26.23 -32.41 -13.03
C LYS A 327 25.85 -30.96 -12.76
N THR A 328 24.67 -30.53 -13.20
CA THR A 328 24.16 -29.15 -13.06
C THR A 328 23.03 -29.01 -12.05
N ALA A 329 22.67 -30.07 -11.31
CA ALA A 329 21.54 -30.11 -10.38
C ALA A 329 21.61 -29.08 -9.22
N TRP A 330 22.79 -28.54 -8.93
CA TRP A 330 22.98 -27.49 -7.92
C TRP A 330 22.61 -26.09 -8.42
N VAL A 331 22.60 -25.88 -9.75
CA VAL A 331 22.47 -24.56 -10.38
C VAL A 331 21.08 -23.95 -10.15
N LEU A 332 20.02 -24.72 -10.37
CA LEU A 332 18.63 -24.28 -10.17
C LEU A 332 18.34 -23.83 -8.72
N PRO A 333 18.62 -24.64 -7.68
CA PRO A 333 18.41 -24.19 -6.30
C PRO A 333 19.35 -23.05 -5.89
N PHE A 334 20.59 -23.00 -6.39
CA PHE A 334 21.47 -21.85 -6.15
C PHE A 334 20.88 -20.55 -6.74
N THR A 335 20.38 -20.60 -7.97
CA THR A 335 19.75 -19.45 -8.65
C THR A 335 18.48 -19.01 -7.92
N SER A 336 17.69 -19.97 -7.44
CA SER A 336 16.52 -19.70 -6.61
C SER A 336 16.87 -18.88 -5.36
N GLY A 337 17.97 -19.21 -4.70
CA GLY A 337 18.49 -18.46 -3.56
C GLY A 337 18.91 -17.02 -3.91
N GLY A 338 19.53 -16.84 -5.08
CA GLY A 338 19.91 -15.51 -5.60
C GLY A 338 18.70 -14.63 -5.94
N PHE A 339 17.69 -15.17 -6.62
CA PHE A 339 16.45 -14.44 -6.90
C PHE A 339 15.65 -14.10 -5.63
N LEU A 340 15.60 -15.00 -4.64
CA LEU A 340 15.01 -14.68 -3.33
C LEU A 340 15.74 -13.51 -2.66
N TYR A 341 17.07 -13.49 -2.73
CA TYR A 341 17.89 -12.41 -2.19
C TYR A 341 17.55 -11.07 -2.87
N ILE A 342 17.63 -11.03 -4.20
CA ILE A 342 17.36 -9.81 -4.99
C ILE A 342 15.94 -9.30 -4.71
N ALA A 343 14.94 -10.18 -4.75
CA ALA A 343 13.55 -9.80 -4.57
C ALA A 343 13.25 -9.30 -3.15
N LEU A 344 13.62 -10.06 -2.11
CA LEU A 344 13.19 -9.81 -0.74
C LEU A 344 14.12 -8.89 0.05
N LEU A 345 15.43 -8.93 -0.21
CA LEU A 345 16.43 -8.22 0.57
C LEU A 345 16.96 -6.97 -0.13
N SER A 346 17.04 -6.96 -1.46
CA SER A 346 17.53 -5.79 -2.20
C SER A 346 16.40 -4.86 -2.69
N ILE A 347 15.31 -5.40 -3.25
CA ILE A 347 14.28 -4.56 -3.91
C ILE A 347 13.08 -4.23 -3.02
N LEU A 348 12.53 -5.24 -2.34
CA LEU A 348 11.31 -5.05 -1.53
C LEU A 348 11.45 -3.99 -0.42
N PRO A 349 12.56 -3.88 0.33
CA PRO A 349 12.72 -2.86 1.36
C PRO A 349 12.70 -1.44 0.79
N ASP A 350 13.38 -1.23 -0.35
CA ASP A 350 13.39 0.05 -1.07
C ASP A 350 11.98 0.43 -1.55
N LEU A 351 11.23 -0.54 -2.08
CA LEU A 351 9.85 -0.36 -2.52
C LEU A 351 8.95 0.08 -1.36
N LEU A 352 9.09 -0.57 -0.20
CA LEU A 352 8.34 -0.23 1.02
C LEU A 352 8.73 1.16 1.55
N LYS A 353 10.01 1.52 1.55
CA LYS A 353 10.48 2.85 1.98
C LYS A 353 9.88 3.95 1.10
N GLU A 354 9.85 3.78 -0.22
CA GLU A 354 9.22 4.74 -1.13
C GLU A 354 7.71 4.84 -0.95
N THR A 355 7.01 3.73 -0.72
CA THR A 355 5.57 3.78 -0.40
C THR A 355 5.30 4.59 0.86
N ASN A 356 6.14 4.44 1.89
CA ASN A 356 5.99 5.18 3.15
C ASN A 356 6.26 6.68 2.98
N ILE A 357 7.30 7.07 2.23
CA ILE A 357 7.59 8.49 1.94
C ILE A 357 6.40 9.12 1.21
N ARG A 358 5.88 8.46 0.17
CA ARG A 358 4.72 8.95 -0.59
C ARG A 358 3.46 9.04 0.26
N LYS A 359 3.23 8.06 1.14
CA LYS A 359 2.12 8.11 2.10
C LYS A 359 2.23 9.36 2.98
N ASN A 360 3.42 9.67 3.48
CA ASN A 360 3.67 10.87 4.29
C ASN A 360 3.53 12.17 3.49
N GLU A 361 4.02 12.22 2.25
CA GLU A 361 3.85 13.38 1.37
C GLU A 361 2.37 13.65 1.06
N ASN A 362 1.61 12.61 0.74
CA ASN A 362 0.17 12.70 0.50
C ASN A 362 -0.59 13.13 1.75
N GLU A 363 -0.19 12.66 2.94
CA GLU A 363 -0.81 13.09 4.21
C GLU A 363 -0.57 14.58 4.49
N ASN A 364 0.65 15.08 4.27
CA ASN A 364 0.96 16.51 4.43
C ASN A 364 0.19 17.38 3.42
N ARG A 365 0.10 16.92 2.16
CA ARG A 365 -0.71 17.57 1.12
C ARG A 365 -2.18 17.64 1.51
N LEU A 366 -2.72 16.52 2.00
CA LEU A 366 -4.10 16.42 2.48
C LEU A 366 -4.36 17.40 3.64
N LEU A 367 -3.47 17.45 4.64
CA LEU A 367 -3.56 18.39 5.76
C LEU A 367 -3.58 19.85 5.27
N ASN A 368 -2.69 20.22 4.34
CA ASN A 368 -2.66 21.58 3.80
C ASN A 368 -3.96 21.92 3.05
N CYS A 369 -4.53 20.96 2.33
CA CYS A 369 -5.84 21.15 1.69
C CYS A 369 -6.94 21.38 2.73
N TYR A 370 -7.00 20.56 3.79
CA TYR A 370 -7.96 20.79 4.87
C TYR A 370 -7.82 22.20 5.46
N LYS A 371 -6.59 22.64 5.74
CA LYS A 371 -6.34 23.98 6.28
C LYS A 371 -6.83 25.10 5.37
N ASN A 372 -6.50 25.01 4.08
CA ASN A 372 -6.92 25.99 3.09
C ASN A 372 -8.45 26.05 2.95
N GLU A 373 -9.11 24.89 2.91
CA GLU A 373 -10.56 24.83 2.79
C GLU A 373 -11.26 25.34 4.05
N ILE A 374 -10.77 25.00 5.25
CA ILE A 374 -11.25 25.54 6.52
C ILE A 374 -11.21 27.06 6.49
N LYS A 375 -10.05 27.64 6.18
CA LYS A 375 -9.90 29.09 6.10
C LYS A 375 -10.86 29.70 5.09
N SER A 376 -10.94 29.14 3.89
CA SER A 376 -11.81 29.63 2.82
C SER A 376 -13.29 29.63 3.23
N ILE A 377 -13.77 28.53 3.82
CA ILE A 377 -15.19 28.39 4.20
C ILE A 377 -15.53 29.28 5.39
N LEU A 378 -14.67 29.34 6.41
CA LEU A 378 -14.88 30.19 7.58
C LEU A 378 -14.94 31.67 7.19
N GLU A 379 -14.04 32.14 6.33
CA GLU A 379 -14.02 33.52 5.83
C GLU A 379 -15.24 33.84 4.96
N ASN A 380 -15.60 32.94 4.04
CA ASN A 380 -16.68 33.16 3.08
C ASN A 380 -18.08 33.21 3.71
N VAL A 381 -18.28 32.48 4.80
CA VAL A 381 -19.55 32.41 5.55
C VAL A 381 -19.54 33.36 6.76
N ARG A 382 -18.34 33.84 7.18
CA ARG A 382 -18.13 34.67 8.37
C ARG A 382 -18.54 33.96 9.66
N ILE A 383 -18.17 32.68 9.78
CA ILE A 383 -18.36 31.91 11.02
C ILE A 383 -17.45 32.52 12.10
N LYS A 384 -18.01 32.85 13.27
CA LYS A 384 -17.27 33.48 14.37
C LYS A 384 -16.90 32.53 15.49
N ALA A 385 -17.76 31.55 15.75
CA ALA A 385 -17.60 30.61 16.84
C ALA A 385 -18.01 29.20 16.44
N VAL A 386 -17.37 28.20 17.03
CA VAL A 386 -17.66 26.77 16.85
C VAL A 386 -17.87 26.12 18.22
N ARG A 387 -18.94 25.33 18.33
CA ARG A 387 -19.26 24.54 19.52
C ARG A 387 -18.87 23.07 19.36
N SER A 388 -18.95 22.50 18.17
CA SER A 388 -18.59 21.09 17.96
C SER A 388 -17.85 20.87 16.66
N VAL A 389 -16.95 19.90 16.66
CA VAL A 389 -16.23 19.38 15.50
C VAL A 389 -16.33 17.87 15.55
N PHE A 390 -16.71 17.26 14.43
CA PHE A 390 -16.87 15.82 14.33
C PHE A 390 -16.01 15.31 13.18
N PHE A 391 -15.01 14.50 13.50
CA PHE A 391 -14.20 13.79 12.53
C PHE A 391 -14.86 12.44 12.26
N GLY A 392 -15.57 12.34 11.12
CA GLY A 392 -16.32 11.15 10.73
C GLY A 392 -16.16 10.76 9.26
N GLY A 393 -16.95 9.77 8.83
CA GLY A 393 -17.06 9.34 7.44
C GLY A 393 -16.48 7.95 7.22
N GLY A 394 -15.27 7.87 6.67
CA GLY A 394 -14.55 6.60 6.52
C GLY A 394 -14.05 6.07 7.87
N THR A 395 -12.73 6.00 8.05
CA THR A 395 -12.13 5.63 9.34
C THR A 395 -11.12 6.71 9.72
N PRO A 396 -11.57 7.84 10.31
CA PRO A 396 -10.73 9.02 10.50
C PRO A 396 -9.57 8.77 11.49
N SER A 397 -9.71 7.80 12.38
CA SER A 397 -8.65 7.24 13.24
C SER A 397 -7.46 6.61 12.49
N LEU A 398 -7.56 6.35 11.18
CA LEU A 398 -6.41 5.96 10.35
C LEU A 398 -5.42 7.12 10.10
N ALA A 399 -5.88 8.37 10.22
CA ALA A 399 -5.00 9.53 10.10
C ALA A 399 -3.98 9.57 11.25
N GLU A 400 -2.79 10.11 10.99
CA GLU A 400 -1.85 10.32 12.08
C GLU A 400 -2.36 11.40 13.05
N PRO A 401 -2.14 11.28 14.37
CA PRO A 401 -2.60 12.27 15.35
C PRO A 401 -2.16 13.70 15.04
N LYS A 402 -0.95 13.87 14.46
CA LYS A 402 -0.43 15.16 13.96
C LYS A 402 -1.38 15.84 12.95
N THR A 403 -2.09 15.06 12.13
CA THR A 403 -3.00 15.55 11.09
C THR A 403 -4.26 16.10 11.73
N ILE A 404 -4.86 15.33 12.64
CA ILE A 404 -6.02 15.79 13.44
C ILE A 404 -5.66 17.04 14.25
N LYS A 405 -4.51 17.03 14.93
CA LYS A 405 -3.99 18.20 15.66
C LYS A 405 -3.83 19.41 14.74
N GLY A 406 -3.30 19.21 13.54
CA GLY A 406 -3.10 20.26 12.55
C GLY A 406 -4.41 20.89 12.09
N ILE A 407 -5.47 20.08 11.92
CA ILE A 407 -6.82 20.56 11.58
C ILE A 407 -7.42 21.34 12.74
N ILE A 408 -7.41 20.78 13.96
CA ILE A 408 -7.93 21.46 15.16
C ILE A 408 -7.21 22.80 15.39
N THR A 409 -5.88 22.82 15.23
CA THR A 409 -5.08 24.04 15.37
C THR A 409 -5.54 25.11 14.38
N GLU A 410 -5.80 24.74 13.13
CA GLU A 410 -6.30 25.69 12.12
C GLU A 410 -7.69 26.23 12.50
N ILE A 411 -8.60 25.39 12.98
CA ILE A 411 -9.93 25.83 13.41
C ILE A 411 -9.78 26.83 14.58
N VAL A 412 -9.03 26.46 15.61
CA VAL A 412 -8.80 27.29 16.81
C VAL A 412 -8.15 28.64 16.48
N GLN A 413 -7.31 28.70 15.44
CA GLN A 413 -6.66 29.94 15.02
C GLN A 413 -7.59 30.91 14.28
N ASN A 414 -8.65 30.41 13.64
CA ASN A 414 -9.52 31.21 12.78
C ASN A 414 -10.89 31.54 13.43
N VAL A 415 -11.33 30.79 14.44
CA VAL A 415 -12.63 30.98 15.11
C VAL A 415 -12.57 30.80 16.62
N GLU A 416 -13.50 31.45 17.33
CA GLU A 416 -13.68 31.25 18.76
C GLU A 416 -14.22 29.83 19.05
N ILE A 417 -13.61 29.13 20.01
CA ILE A 417 -14.11 27.84 20.49
C ILE A 417 -14.92 28.06 21.76
N LEU A 418 -16.18 27.63 21.77
CA LEU A 418 -17.04 27.77 22.94
C LEU A 418 -16.54 26.90 24.11
N LYS A 419 -16.80 27.34 25.35
CA LYS A 419 -16.23 26.71 26.56
C LYS A 419 -16.61 25.24 26.71
N ASP A 420 -17.82 24.88 26.31
CA ASP A 420 -18.41 23.54 26.40
C ASP A 420 -18.26 22.76 25.07
N HIS A 421 -17.18 23.00 24.33
CA HIS A 421 -16.99 22.42 23.01
C HIS A 421 -16.86 20.89 23.01
N GLU A 422 -17.32 20.28 21.93
CA GLU A 422 -17.22 18.84 21.68
C GLU A 422 -16.38 18.58 20.43
N PHE A 423 -15.20 17.99 20.59
CA PHE A 423 -14.37 17.49 19.49
C PHE A 423 -14.40 15.97 19.49
N THR A 424 -15.18 15.40 18.57
CA THR A 424 -15.44 13.97 18.44
C THR A 424 -14.58 13.35 17.34
N LEU A 425 -13.99 12.19 17.62
CA LEU A 425 -13.33 11.34 16.62
C LEU A 425 -14.03 9.97 16.56
N GLU A 426 -14.45 9.56 15.35
CA GLU A 426 -14.83 8.17 15.08
C GLU A 426 -13.59 7.26 15.06
N ILE A 427 -13.70 6.11 15.70
CA ILE A 427 -12.62 5.14 15.81
C ILE A 427 -13.13 3.71 15.71
N ASN A 428 -12.37 2.86 15.03
CA ASN A 428 -12.58 1.42 15.05
C ASN A 428 -11.66 0.78 16.10
N PRO A 429 -12.12 -0.26 16.80
CA PRO A 429 -11.39 -0.85 17.91
C PRO A 429 -10.25 -1.79 17.46
N THR A 430 -9.32 -1.33 16.61
CA THR A 430 -8.15 -2.13 16.22
C THR A 430 -6.93 -1.84 17.10
N ASN A 431 -5.95 -2.76 17.14
CA ASN A 431 -4.69 -2.58 17.87
C ASN A 431 -3.91 -1.34 17.44
N VAL A 432 -3.97 -0.97 16.16
CA VAL A 432 -3.25 0.19 15.63
C VAL A 432 -3.85 1.48 16.16
N GLU A 433 -5.18 1.57 16.18
CA GLU A 433 -5.92 2.76 16.60
C GLU A 433 -5.88 2.92 18.13
N SER A 434 -5.97 1.81 18.87
CA SER A 434 -5.90 1.75 20.33
C SER A 434 -4.59 2.31 20.89
N ASN A 435 -3.48 2.12 20.18
CA ASN A 435 -2.17 2.62 20.60
C ASN A 435 -2.04 4.15 20.45
N LYS A 436 -2.87 4.77 19.61
CA LYS A 436 -2.83 6.22 19.32
C LYS A 436 -3.81 7.05 20.16
N LEU A 437 -4.62 6.43 21.02
CA LEU A 437 -5.67 7.10 21.81
C LEU A 437 -5.14 8.29 22.64
N ASN A 438 -4.01 8.12 23.32
CA ASN A 438 -3.39 9.18 24.10
C ASN A 438 -2.93 10.36 23.22
N GLU A 439 -2.45 10.08 22.02
CA GLU A 439 -2.02 11.10 21.07
C GLU A 439 -3.21 11.87 20.48
N PHE A 440 -4.32 11.19 20.20
CA PHE A 440 -5.57 11.85 19.80
C PHE A 440 -6.13 12.74 20.92
N LYS A 441 -6.11 12.27 22.18
CA LYS A 441 -6.46 13.11 23.34
C LYS A 441 -5.59 14.36 23.40
N ASN A 442 -4.27 14.19 23.27
CA ASN A 442 -3.30 15.29 23.26
C ASN A 442 -3.43 16.21 22.03
N SER A 443 -4.16 15.78 20.99
CA SER A 443 -4.48 16.59 19.82
C SER A 443 -5.69 17.51 20.02
N GLY A 444 -6.42 17.35 21.14
CA GLY A 444 -7.60 18.14 21.49
C GLY A 444 -8.92 17.36 21.41
N ILE A 445 -8.90 16.08 21.04
CA ILE A 445 -10.10 15.23 21.04
C ILE A 445 -10.56 15.02 22.48
N ASN A 446 -11.85 15.27 22.73
CA ASN A 446 -12.48 15.13 24.04
C ASN A 446 -13.67 14.16 24.05
N ARG A 447 -14.10 13.68 22.88
CA ARG A 447 -15.12 12.63 22.72
C ARG A 447 -14.68 11.60 21.67
N LEU A 448 -14.99 10.33 21.89
CA LEU A 448 -14.77 9.22 20.93
C LEU A 448 -16.11 8.58 20.57
N SER A 449 -16.31 8.24 19.30
CA SER A 449 -17.39 7.35 18.84
C SER A 449 -16.78 6.04 18.38
N ILE A 450 -17.07 4.96 19.08
CA ILE A 450 -16.45 3.65 18.86
C ILE A 450 -17.45 2.74 18.18
N GLY A 451 -17.16 2.33 16.95
CA GLY A 451 -17.96 1.34 16.22
C GLY A 451 -17.71 -0.08 16.75
N VAL A 452 -18.66 -0.63 17.52
CA VAL A 452 -18.58 -1.98 18.09
C VAL A 452 -19.54 -2.90 17.33
N GLN A 453 -19.00 -3.64 16.36
CA GLN A 453 -19.80 -4.49 15.47
C GLN A 453 -20.04 -5.90 16.04
N SER A 454 -19.10 -6.43 16.83
CA SER A 454 -19.21 -7.75 17.45
C SER A 454 -18.24 -7.83 18.62
N LEU A 455 -18.74 -7.92 19.86
CA LEU A 455 -17.95 -7.94 21.12
C LEU A 455 -16.77 -8.94 21.08
N ASN A 456 -15.65 -8.52 20.50
CA ASN A 456 -14.42 -9.28 20.43
C ASN A 456 -13.46 -8.83 21.55
N ALA A 457 -12.32 -9.50 21.69
CA ALA A 457 -11.37 -9.20 22.77
C ALA A 457 -10.84 -7.75 22.69
N GLU A 458 -10.74 -7.20 21.50
CA GLU A 458 -10.28 -5.85 21.23
C GLU A 458 -11.31 -4.78 21.64
N ASP A 459 -12.60 -4.99 21.37
CA ASP A 459 -13.69 -4.14 21.83
C ASP A 459 -13.69 -4.03 23.36
N LEU A 460 -13.58 -5.19 24.03
CA LEU A 460 -13.54 -5.31 25.48
C LEU A 460 -12.31 -4.61 26.07
N PHE A 461 -11.18 -4.58 25.36
CA PHE A 461 -9.95 -3.93 25.83
C PHE A 461 -10.07 -2.41 25.86
N ILE A 462 -10.68 -1.79 24.83
CA ILE A 462 -10.87 -0.33 24.79
C ILE A 462 -11.92 0.09 25.81
N LEU A 463 -13.03 -0.66 25.91
CA LEU A 463 -14.11 -0.35 26.84
C LEU A 463 -13.67 -0.50 28.31
N ASN A 464 -12.82 -1.47 28.65
CA ASN A 464 -12.31 -1.67 30.00
C ASN A 464 -11.16 -0.72 30.41
N ARG A 465 -10.58 0.05 29.48
CA ARG A 465 -9.39 0.85 29.77
C ARG A 465 -9.64 2.11 30.61
N ASN A 466 -10.89 2.54 30.83
CA ASN A 466 -11.20 3.83 31.44
C ASN A 466 -12.19 3.76 32.62
N HIS A 467 -11.67 3.65 33.84
CA HIS A 467 -12.44 3.83 35.08
C HIS A 467 -11.82 4.85 36.05
N SER A 468 -11.34 5.99 35.55
CA SER A 468 -11.03 7.17 36.37
C SER A 468 -11.96 8.33 36.01
N ARG A 469 -12.99 8.56 36.83
CA ARG A 469 -14.21 9.37 36.55
C ARG A 469 -14.01 10.88 36.31
N LYS A 470 -12.80 11.44 36.33
CA LYS A 470 -12.60 12.90 36.18
C LYS A 470 -11.76 13.35 34.97
N ASP A 471 -10.91 12.47 34.43
CA ASP A 471 -10.02 12.82 33.30
C ASP A 471 -10.27 11.95 32.05
N ALA A 472 -11.33 11.12 32.05
CA ALA A 472 -11.65 10.22 30.96
C ALA A 472 -12.33 10.96 29.79
N LEU A 473 -11.98 10.57 28.56
CA LEU A 473 -12.66 11.01 27.33
C LEU A 473 -14.15 10.62 27.41
N ARG A 474 -15.04 11.45 26.85
CA ARG A 474 -16.44 11.05 26.66
C ARG A 474 -16.48 9.93 25.63
N ILE A 475 -17.07 8.79 25.95
CA ILE A 475 -17.13 7.62 25.05
C ILE A 475 -18.57 7.39 24.62
N SER A 476 -18.76 7.29 23.31
CA SER A 476 -19.96 6.78 22.64
C SER A 476 -19.65 5.41 22.06
N VAL A 477 -20.59 4.49 22.19
CA VAL A 477 -20.50 3.17 21.57
C VAL A 477 -21.61 3.02 20.55
N ASP A 478 -21.22 2.73 19.31
CA ASP A 478 -22.14 2.59 18.19
C ASP A 478 -22.36 1.09 17.94
N LEU A 479 -23.61 0.65 18.08
CA LEU A 479 -24.04 -0.74 17.98
C LEU A 479 -25.06 -0.91 16.88
N MET A 480 -25.06 -2.11 16.29
CA MET A 480 -26.05 -2.50 15.29
C MET A 480 -26.88 -3.68 15.77
N PHE A 481 -28.20 -3.61 15.57
CA PHE A 481 -29.15 -4.70 15.78
C PHE A 481 -29.81 -5.11 14.47
N GLY A 482 -30.42 -6.30 14.44
CA GLY A 482 -30.94 -6.91 13.22
C GLY A 482 -29.84 -7.51 12.33
N LEU A 483 -28.68 -7.85 12.92
CA LEU A 483 -27.56 -8.46 12.20
C LEU A 483 -27.89 -9.92 11.78
N PRO A 484 -27.21 -10.46 10.74
CA PRO A 484 -27.43 -11.85 10.32
C PRO A 484 -27.21 -12.85 11.46
N ASN A 485 -28.16 -13.78 11.61
CA ASN A 485 -28.20 -14.80 12.67
C ASN A 485 -28.31 -14.26 14.12
N GLN A 486 -28.54 -12.97 14.32
CA GLN A 486 -28.66 -12.39 15.66
C GLN A 486 -29.96 -12.83 16.34
N ASN A 487 -29.87 -13.31 17.58
CA ASN A 487 -31.03 -13.64 18.40
C ASN A 487 -31.34 -12.52 19.40
N ILE A 488 -32.61 -12.30 19.73
CA ILE A 488 -33.09 -11.32 20.72
C ILE A 488 -32.35 -11.45 22.06
N LYS A 489 -32.22 -12.67 22.59
CA LYS A 489 -31.60 -12.93 23.89
C LYS A 489 -30.09 -12.66 23.88
N GLU A 490 -29.42 -13.00 22.77
CA GLU A 490 -27.99 -12.72 22.60
C GLU A 490 -27.75 -11.22 22.51
N TRP A 491 -28.61 -10.50 21.78
CA TRP A 491 -28.59 -9.04 21.70
C TRP A 491 -28.79 -8.37 23.06
N GLU A 492 -29.80 -8.78 23.83
CA GLU A 492 -30.04 -8.24 25.17
C GLU A 492 -28.82 -8.45 26.09
N ASN A 493 -28.23 -9.65 26.08
CA ASN A 493 -27.03 -9.94 26.87
C ASN A 493 -25.83 -9.09 26.43
N GLN A 494 -25.62 -8.91 25.14
CA GLN A 494 -24.57 -8.06 24.58
C GLN A 494 -24.76 -6.60 25.02
N LEU A 495 -25.97 -6.07 24.93
CA LEU A 495 -26.27 -4.70 25.35
C LEU A 495 -26.05 -4.50 26.85
N LYS A 496 -26.51 -5.45 27.69
CA LYS A 496 -26.27 -5.42 29.14
C LYS A 496 -24.78 -5.43 29.49
N LEU A 497 -23.99 -6.29 28.84
CA LEU A 497 -22.55 -6.35 29.07
C LEU A 497 -21.87 -5.00 28.78
N ILE A 498 -22.24 -4.34 27.68
CA ILE A 498 -21.69 -3.03 27.32
C ILE A 498 -22.11 -1.95 28.32
N LEU A 499 -23.38 -1.96 28.75
CA LEU A 499 -23.88 -1.02 29.74
C LEU A 499 -23.23 -1.22 31.12
N GLU A 500 -22.94 -2.46 31.51
CA GLU A 500 -22.21 -2.81 32.74
C GLU A 500 -20.77 -2.28 32.76
N MET A 501 -20.17 -2.03 31.59
CA MET A 501 -18.88 -1.35 31.46
C MET A 501 -18.97 0.17 31.73
N GLY A 502 -20.16 0.70 32.04
CA GLY A 502 -20.33 2.09 32.48
C GLY A 502 -20.24 3.12 31.35
N VAL A 503 -20.62 2.73 30.13
CA VAL A 503 -20.73 3.63 28.97
C VAL A 503 -21.79 4.71 29.23
N ASN A 504 -21.50 5.96 28.86
CA ASN A 504 -22.39 7.10 29.14
C ASN A 504 -23.25 7.51 27.94
N HIS A 505 -22.95 7.01 26.75
CA HIS A 505 -23.66 7.29 25.51
C HIS A 505 -23.62 6.06 24.58
N ILE A 506 -24.75 5.67 24.01
CA ILE A 506 -24.88 4.57 23.05
C ILE A 506 -25.68 5.03 21.84
N SER A 507 -25.20 4.68 20.65
CA SER A 507 -25.92 4.83 19.39
C SER A 507 -26.39 3.45 18.93
N LEU A 508 -27.69 3.28 18.71
CA LEU A 508 -28.30 2.03 18.24
C LEU A 508 -28.84 2.19 16.82
N TYR A 509 -28.31 1.38 15.90
CA TYR A 509 -28.70 1.39 14.50
C TYR A 509 -29.30 0.06 14.08
N GLN A 510 -30.41 0.10 13.36
CA GLN A 510 -30.92 -1.08 12.67
C GLN A 510 -30.08 -1.34 11.42
N LEU A 511 -29.65 -2.59 11.21
CA LEU A 511 -29.05 -2.98 9.93
C LEU A 511 -30.05 -2.76 8.78
N THR A 512 -29.67 -1.90 7.83
CA THR A 512 -30.42 -1.67 6.59
C THR A 512 -29.68 -2.30 5.41
N LEU A 513 -30.36 -3.14 4.63
CA LEU A 513 -29.77 -3.80 3.47
C LEU A 513 -29.85 -2.90 2.23
N GLU A 514 -28.77 -2.18 1.96
CA GLU A 514 -28.69 -1.27 0.81
C GLU A 514 -28.45 -2.02 -0.50
N ARG A 515 -29.24 -1.71 -1.53
CA ARG A 515 -29.13 -2.32 -2.86
C ARG A 515 -27.73 -2.08 -3.45
N GLY A 516 -27.15 -3.13 -4.03
CA GLY A 516 -25.82 -3.07 -4.65
C GLY A 516 -24.66 -3.40 -3.70
N THR A 517 -24.89 -3.50 -2.39
CA THR A 517 -23.89 -3.96 -1.42
C THR A 517 -23.65 -5.47 -1.53
N ALA A 518 -22.47 -5.92 -1.08
CA ALA A 518 -22.16 -7.35 -1.00
C ALA A 518 -23.14 -8.09 -0.06
N LEU A 519 -23.54 -7.45 1.03
CA LEU A 519 -24.49 -7.99 1.99
C LEU A 519 -25.88 -8.18 1.35
N PHE A 520 -26.36 -7.19 0.60
CA PHE A 520 -27.62 -7.31 -0.15
C PHE A 520 -27.57 -8.47 -1.15
N LYS A 521 -26.46 -8.65 -1.89
CA LYS A 521 -26.30 -9.78 -2.81
C LYS A 521 -26.35 -11.13 -2.11
N LEU A 522 -25.78 -11.23 -0.91
CA LEU A 522 -25.83 -12.49 -0.15
C LEU A 522 -27.24 -12.78 0.35
N TRP A 523 -27.97 -11.76 0.80
CA TRP A 523 -29.38 -11.87 1.19
C TRP A 523 -30.28 -12.24 0.00
N GLU A 524 -30.11 -11.57 -1.14
CA GLU A 524 -30.86 -11.84 -2.38
C GLU A 524 -30.63 -13.26 -2.93
N ASN A 525 -29.50 -13.88 -2.60
CA ASN A 525 -29.18 -15.26 -2.97
C ASN A 525 -29.50 -16.29 -1.86
N ASP A 526 -30.33 -15.93 -0.87
CA ASP A 526 -30.71 -16.77 0.28
C ASP A 526 -29.51 -17.29 1.10
N LYS A 527 -28.39 -16.55 1.12
CA LYS A 527 -27.17 -16.90 1.88
C LYS A 527 -27.06 -16.19 3.23
N LEU A 528 -28.00 -15.29 3.55
CA LEU A 528 -28.05 -14.61 4.85
C LEU A 528 -29.40 -14.84 5.50
N ASN A 529 -29.37 -15.30 6.74
CA ASN A 529 -30.54 -15.36 7.60
C ASN A 529 -30.64 -14.07 8.41
N ILE A 530 -31.59 -13.20 8.05
CA ILE A 530 -31.85 -11.92 8.72
C ILE A 530 -33.04 -12.11 9.66
N PRO A 531 -33.00 -11.55 10.89
CA PRO A 531 -34.14 -11.58 11.80
C PRO A 531 -35.41 -11.03 11.14
N LYS A 532 -36.56 -11.60 11.51
CA LYS A 532 -37.86 -11.14 11.00
C LYS A 532 -38.19 -9.75 11.53
N THR A 533 -39.09 -9.05 10.86
CA THR A 533 -39.52 -7.70 11.27
C THR A 533 -39.99 -7.66 12.74
N ASP A 534 -40.80 -8.64 13.17
CA ASP A 534 -41.26 -8.70 14.57
C ASP A 534 -40.09 -8.87 15.55
N GLU A 535 -39.10 -9.71 15.22
CA GLU A 535 -37.91 -9.90 16.06
C GLU A 535 -37.05 -8.62 16.14
N ILE A 536 -36.96 -7.85 15.05
CA ILE A 536 -36.24 -6.57 15.01
C ILE A 536 -36.96 -5.53 15.89
N ILE A 537 -38.30 -5.52 15.90
CA ILE A 537 -39.10 -4.66 16.77
C ILE A 537 -38.84 -5.04 18.24
N ASP A 538 -38.92 -6.33 18.57
CA ASP A 538 -38.62 -6.83 19.92
C ASP A 538 -37.20 -6.43 20.37
N MET A 539 -36.20 -6.57 19.50
CA MET A 539 -34.83 -6.13 19.78
C MET A 539 -34.75 -4.64 20.11
N TYR A 540 -35.48 -3.80 19.38
CA TYR A 540 -35.50 -2.35 19.62
C TYR A 540 -36.20 -2.00 20.94
N GLU A 541 -37.37 -2.57 21.21
CA GLU A 541 -38.12 -2.32 22.45
C GLU A 541 -37.32 -2.72 23.68
N ILE A 542 -36.71 -3.93 23.67
CA ILE A 542 -35.83 -4.40 24.73
C ILE A 542 -34.63 -3.46 24.91
N SER A 543 -34.11 -2.89 23.83
CA SER A 543 -32.99 -1.96 23.90
C SER A 543 -33.37 -0.66 24.61
N VAL A 544 -34.54 -0.11 24.29
CA VAL A 544 -35.07 1.10 24.93
C VAL A 544 -35.28 0.87 26.43
N GLU A 545 -35.90 -0.25 26.80
CA GLU A 545 -36.15 -0.63 28.20
C GLU A 545 -34.85 -0.86 28.97
N THR A 546 -33.90 -1.59 28.37
CA THR A 546 -32.60 -1.87 28.97
C THR A 546 -31.78 -0.59 29.14
N CYS A 547 -31.66 0.26 28.12
CA CYS A 547 -30.97 1.54 28.27
C CYS A 547 -31.59 2.39 29.40
N LYS A 548 -32.93 2.44 29.48
CA LYS A 548 -33.65 3.15 30.53
C LYS A 548 -33.38 2.58 31.92
N SER A 549 -33.29 1.25 32.08
CA SER A 549 -32.97 0.63 33.37
C SER A 549 -31.56 0.96 33.88
N TYR A 550 -30.63 1.30 32.98
CA TYR A 550 -29.29 1.79 33.29
C TYR A 550 -29.20 3.33 33.36
N GLY A 551 -30.33 4.04 33.23
CA GLY A 551 -30.42 5.49 33.36
C GLY A 551 -30.12 6.27 32.08
N LEU A 552 -29.91 5.60 30.94
CA LEU A 552 -29.73 6.27 29.65
C LEU A 552 -31.11 6.59 29.05
N SER A 553 -31.33 7.87 28.73
CA SER A 553 -32.56 8.35 28.11
C SER A 553 -32.36 8.55 26.61
N ARG A 554 -33.39 8.25 25.82
CA ARG A 554 -33.39 8.43 24.37
C ARG A 554 -33.66 9.90 24.04
N TYR A 555 -32.64 10.64 23.61
CA TYR A 555 -32.80 12.07 23.29
C TYR A 555 -33.09 12.32 21.80
N GLU A 556 -32.78 11.35 20.93
CA GLU A 556 -33.17 11.31 19.51
C GLU A 556 -33.31 9.85 19.03
N VAL A 557 -33.72 9.64 17.78
CA VAL A 557 -34.12 8.32 17.21
C VAL A 557 -33.14 7.18 17.53
N SER A 558 -31.84 7.41 17.38
CA SER A 558 -30.81 6.36 17.49
C SER A 558 -29.97 6.44 18.76
N ASN A 559 -29.94 7.57 19.47
CA ASN A 559 -28.97 7.84 20.53
C ASN A 559 -29.61 7.91 21.91
N PHE A 560 -28.92 7.25 22.84
CA PHE A 560 -29.26 7.13 24.25
C PHE A 560 -28.09 7.63 25.07
N SER A 561 -28.34 8.40 26.12
CA SER A 561 -27.26 8.84 27.00
C SER A 561 -27.70 9.13 28.42
N LEU A 562 -26.73 9.15 29.33
CA LEU A 562 -26.90 9.83 30.59
C LEU A 562 -27.08 11.33 30.34
N LYS A 563 -27.72 12.02 31.30
CA LYS A 563 -27.86 13.47 31.27
C LYS A 563 -26.48 14.13 31.17
N GLU A 564 -26.33 15.14 30.31
CA GLU A 564 -25.08 15.90 30.03
C GLU A 564 -24.05 15.16 29.17
N TYR A 565 -24.35 13.94 28.72
CA TYR A 565 -23.51 13.15 27.81
C TYR A 565 -24.08 13.06 26.38
N GLU A 566 -25.16 13.80 26.08
CA GLU A 566 -25.67 13.91 24.71
C GLU A 566 -24.61 14.46 23.76
N SER A 567 -24.59 13.99 22.51
CA SER A 567 -23.71 14.59 21.50
C SER A 567 -24.20 15.97 21.13
N ILE A 568 -23.36 16.97 21.39
CA ILE A 568 -23.62 18.36 20.98
C ILE A 568 -23.67 18.46 19.46
N HIS A 569 -22.82 17.71 18.76
CA HIS A 569 -22.83 17.65 17.29
C HIS A 569 -24.17 17.13 16.75
N ASN A 570 -24.64 15.97 17.22
CA ASN A 570 -25.90 15.38 16.74
C ASN A 570 -27.08 16.27 17.08
N LYS A 571 -27.16 16.80 18.31
CA LYS A 571 -28.21 17.76 18.70
C LYS A 571 -28.26 18.98 17.77
N SER A 572 -27.09 19.53 17.41
CA SER A 572 -27.03 20.70 16.51
C SER A 572 -27.62 20.39 15.13
N TYR A 573 -27.31 19.20 14.59
CA TYR A 573 -27.88 18.75 13.32
C TYR A 573 -29.41 18.56 13.41
N TRP A 574 -29.89 17.84 14.43
CA TRP A 574 -31.31 17.56 14.61
C TRP A 574 -32.15 18.81 14.91
N GLN A 575 -31.55 19.83 15.52
CA GLN A 575 -32.18 21.13 15.74
C GLN A 575 -32.10 22.05 14.52
N GLY A 576 -31.56 21.55 13.39
CA GLY A 576 -31.45 22.29 12.15
C GLY A 576 -30.52 23.50 12.22
N LEU A 577 -29.54 23.50 13.13
CA LEU A 577 -28.52 24.54 13.18
C LEU A 577 -27.60 24.46 11.96
N GLN A 578 -26.84 25.53 11.72
CA GLN A 578 -25.86 25.56 10.64
C GLN A 578 -24.64 24.69 10.95
N TYR A 579 -24.09 24.04 9.93
CA TYR A 579 -22.86 23.25 10.01
C TYR A 579 -22.06 23.35 8.70
N ALA A 580 -20.73 23.32 8.83
CA ALA A 580 -19.79 23.35 7.72
C ALA A 580 -19.19 21.97 7.48
N GLY A 581 -19.44 21.39 6.31
CA GLY A 581 -18.74 20.20 5.82
C GLY A 581 -17.44 20.57 5.12
N ILE A 582 -16.34 20.03 5.63
CA ILE A 582 -14.98 20.19 5.11
C ILE A 582 -14.48 18.80 4.69
N GLY A 583 -13.79 18.71 3.56
CA GLY A 583 -13.21 17.48 3.07
C GLY A 583 -13.97 16.83 1.92
N PRO A 584 -13.40 15.77 1.34
CA PRO A 584 -13.98 15.08 0.20
C PRO A 584 -15.34 14.46 0.58
N GLY A 585 -16.35 14.73 -0.26
CA GLY A 585 -17.72 14.23 -0.07
C GLY A 585 -18.52 14.91 1.05
N ALA A 586 -17.95 15.91 1.73
CA ALA A 586 -18.64 16.58 2.82
C ALA A 586 -19.82 17.44 2.32
N HIS A 587 -20.80 17.61 3.20
CA HIS A 587 -21.99 18.43 2.96
C HIS A 587 -22.12 19.49 4.04
N SER A 588 -22.68 20.65 3.67
CA SER A 588 -22.90 21.76 4.60
C SER A 588 -24.35 22.24 4.57
N ARG A 589 -24.79 22.83 5.68
CA ARG A 589 -25.95 23.72 5.78
C ARG A 589 -25.48 25.04 6.36
N LEU A 590 -25.31 26.05 5.51
CA LEU A 590 -24.68 27.32 5.88
C LEU A 590 -25.66 28.47 5.70
N MET A 591 -25.67 29.38 6.65
CA MET A 591 -26.44 30.62 6.55
C MET A 591 -25.54 31.73 6.01
N LYS A 592 -25.93 32.32 4.88
CA LYS A 592 -25.25 33.46 4.27
C LYS A 592 -26.27 34.49 3.82
N ASP A 593 -26.08 35.74 4.21
CA ASP A 593 -26.98 36.86 3.86
C ASP A 593 -28.47 36.54 4.14
N CYS A 594 -28.74 35.97 5.33
CA CYS A 594 -30.07 35.52 5.79
C CYS A 594 -30.73 34.42 4.94
N VAL A 595 -29.95 33.72 4.11
CA VAL A 595 -30.41 32.61 3.26
C VAL A 595 -29.66 31.34 3.61
N ARG A 596 -30.37 30.21 3.71
CA ARG A 596 -29.77 28.90 3.91
C ARG A 596 -29.30 28.31 2.58
N HIS A 597 -28.05 27.85 2.56
CA HIS A 597 -27.41 27.21 1.43
C HIS A 597 -26.97 25.79 1.79
N SER A 598 -27.19 24.86 0.86
CA SER A 598 -26.57 23.54 0.87
C SER A 598 -25.30 23.59 0.03
N HIS A 599 -24.16 23.21 0.62
CA HIS A 599 -22.91 23.07 -0.12
C HIS A 599 -22.57 21.59 -0.24
N ILE A 600 -22.02 21.21 -1.39
CA ILE A 600 -21.58 19.84 -1.70
C ILE A 600 -20.13 19.90 -2.15
N GLN A 601 -19.24 19.26 -1.38
CA GLN A 601 -17.84 19.13 -1.74
C GLN A 601 -17.64 18.04 -2.79
N THR A 602 -16.52 18.11 -3.51
CA THR A 602 -16.07 17.07 -4.41
C THR A 602 -15.92 15.74 -3.67
N LEU A 603 -16.54 14.69 -4.20
CA LEU A 603 -16.60 13.37 -3.55
C LEU A 603 -15.23 12.71 -3.39
N GLU A 604 -14.40 12.75 -4.44
CA GLU A 604 -13.16 11.99 -4.50
C GLU A 604 -11.97 12.80 -3.93
N PRO A 605 -11.10 12.22 -3.07
CA PRO A 605 -10.01 12.94 -2.42
C PRO A 605 -9.04 13.64 -3.37
N GLU A 606 -8.59 12.98 -4.44
CA GLU A 606 -7.62 13.56 -5.38
C GLU A 606 -8.18 14.74 -6.19
N PRO A 607 -9.36 14.63 -6.82
CA PRO A 607 -10.04 15.78 -7.41
C PRO A 607 -10.31 16.90 -6.40
N TRP A 608 -10.74 16.58 -5.18
CA TRP A 608 -10.98 17.57 -4.12
C TRP A 608 -9.69 18.33 -3.78
N MET A 609 -8.57 17.64 -3.54
CA MET A 609 -7.27 18.30 -3.25
C MET A 609 -6.83 19.22 -4.39
N ARG A 610 -6.96 18.79 -5.65
CA ARG A 610 -6.61 19.64 -6.80
C ARG A 610 -7.45 20.91 -6.89
N GLU A 611 -8.74 20.82 -6.56
CA GLU A 611 -9.63 21.97 -6.54
C GLU A 611 -9.30 22.91 -5.38
N VAL A 612 -9.03 22.38 -4.20
CA VAL A 612 -8.60 23.17 -3.03
C VAL A 612 -7.28 23.90 -3.30
N GLU A 613 -6.30 23.23 -3.90
CA GLU A 613 -5.01 23.84 -4.27
C GLU A 613 -5.18 24.98 -5.28
N LYS A 614 -6.18 24.90 -6.16
CA LYS A 614 -6.41 25.86 -7.23
C LYS A 614 -7.33 27.02 -6.82
N TYR A 615 -8.38 26.72 -6.05
CA TYR A 615 -9.48 27.66 -5.76
C TYR A 615 -9.62 27.97 -4.27
N GLY A 616 -8.89 27.26 -3.40
CA GLY A 616 -8.99 27.37 -1.94
C GLY A 616 -10.05 26.47 -1.31
N HIS A 617 -10.96 25.87 -2.09
CA HIS A 617 -11.99 24.96 -1.60
C HIS A 617 -12.39 23.91 -2.66
N GLY A 618 -12.98 22.80 -2.24
CA GLY A 618 -13.49 21.73 -3.10
C GLY A 618 -15.00 21.78 -3.38
N THR A 619 -15.65 22.94 -3.16
CA THR A 619 -17.11 23.07 -3.34
C THR A 619 -17.52 23.00 -4.80
N ARG A 620 -18.23 21.93 -5.17
CA ARG A 620 -18.77 21.74 -6.53
C ARG A 620 -20.10 22.39 -6.76
N LYS A 621 -20.96 22.37 -5.75
CA LYS A 621 -22.34 22.81 -5.88
C LYS A 621 -22.78 23.58 -4.64
N ILE A 622 -23.35 24.75 -4.89
CA ILE A 622 -24.04 25.55 -3.89
C ILE A 622 -25.50 25.64 -4.32
N VAL A 623 -26.41 25.22 -3.44
CA VAL A 623 -27.85 25.25 -3.68
C VAL A 623 -28.50 26.17 -2.66
N LYS A 624 -29.11 27.26 -3.14
CA LYS A 624 -29.98 28.08 -2.31
C LYS A 624 -31.24 27.28 -1.97
N MET A 625 -31.51 27.08 -0.69
CA MET A 625 -32.70 26.36 -0.24
C MET A 625 -33.92 27.26 -0.32
N LYS A 626 -35.06 26.71 -0.74
CA LYS A 626 -36.34 27.43 -0.66
C LYS A 626 -36.79 27.43 0.79
N LEU A 627 -37.51 28.48 1.21
CA LEU A 627 -38.03 28.58 2.58
C LEU A 627 -38.84 27.34 2.97
N VAL A 628 -39.74 26.87 2.08
CA VAL A 628 -40.54 25.66 2.31
C VAL A 628 -39.67 24.44 2.59
N ASP A 629 -38.58 24.25 1.84
CA ASP A 629 -37.66 23.12 2.05
C ASP A 629 -36.96 23.21 3.41
N VAL A 630 -36.61 24.42 3.85
CA VAL A 630 -36.00 24.66 5.18
C VAL A 630 -36.99 24.34 6.29
N LEU A 631 -38.24 24.81 6.17
CA LEU A 631 -39.28 24.57 7.18
C LEU A 631 -39.65 23.08 7.27
N ILE A 632 -39.72 22.38 6.15
CA ILE A 632 -39.89 20.92 6.12
C ILE A 632 -38.70 20.24 6.81
N GLU A 633 -37.45 20.64 6.51
CA GLU A 633 -36.25 20.10 7.15
C GLU A 633 -36.33 20.27 8.68
N LEU A 634 -36.72 21.46 9.18
CA LEU A 634 -36.87 21.71 10.62
C LEU A 634 -37.94 20.84 11.28
N LEU A 635 -39.12 20.69 10.67
CA LEU A 635 -40.19 19.83 11.19
C LEU A 635 -39.74 18.38 11.26
N VAL A 636 -39.18 17.87 10.16
CA VAL A 636 -38.77 16.47 10.00
C VAL A 636 -37.64 16.12 10.98
N LEU A 637 -36.67 17.03 11.18
CA LEU A 637 -35.57 16.79 12.12
C LEU A 637 -35.98 17.00 13.58
N GLY A 638 -36.78 18.03 13.89
CA GLY A 638 -37.22 18.32 15.27
C GLY A 638 -38.08 17.21 15.86
N LEU A 639 -39.06 16.70 15.09
CA LEU A 639 -39.96 15.61 15.51
C LEU A 639 -39.25 14.27 15.75
N ARG A 640 -37.97 14.15 15.39
CA ARG A 640 -37.12 12.99 15.65
C ARG A 640 -36.39 13.06 17.01
N THR A 641 -36.60 14.13 17.77
CA THR A 641 -35.97 14.35 19.07
C THR A 641 -37.01 14.37 20.18
N GLU A 642 -36.58 14.09 21.42
CA GLU A 642 -37.45 14.19 22.60
C GLU A 642 -37.94 15.62 22.87
N ILE A 643 -37.11 16.63 22.53
CA ILE A 643 -37.42 18.05 22.73
C ILE A 643 -38.40 18.57 21.66
N GLY A 644 -38.52 17.87 20.53
CA GLY A 644 -39.36 18.31 19.42
C GLY A 644 -38.82 19.56 18.71
N LEU A 645 -39.72 20.37 18.16
CA LEU A 645 -39.38 21.58 17.42
C LEU A 645 -39.52 22.82 18.32
N ASN A 646 -38.43 23.56 18.50
CA ASN A 646 -38.43 24.80 19.26
C ASN A 646 -38.99 25.97 18.42
N SER A 647 -39.98 26.69 18.96
CA SER A 647 -40.63 27.84 18.31
C SER A 647 -39.65 28.99 18.00
N GLN A 648 -38.64 29.22 18.84
CA GLN A 648 -37.61 30.23 18.62
C GLN A 648 -36.75 29.90 17.40
N VAL A 649 -36.42 28.62 17.20
CA VAL A 649 -35.65 28.17 16.02
C VAL A 649 -36.48 28.35 14.76
N TRP A 650 -37.77 28.02 14.81
CA TRP A 650 -38.70 28.23 13.69
C TRP A 650 -38.79 29.71 13.28
N ASP A 651 -38.94 30.59 14.27
CA ASP A 651 -39.06 32.05 14.08
C ASP A 651 -37.80 32.69 13.46
N LEU A 652 -36.65 32.02 13.49
CA LEU A 652 -35.44 32.48 12.78
C LEU A 652 -35.56 32.38 11.26
N PHE A 653 -36.42 31.48 10.75
CA PHE A 653 -36.57 31.20 9.32
C PHE A 653 -37.91 31.68 8.76
N SER A 654 -38.97 31.64 9.56
CA SER A 654 -40.34 31.98 9.13
C SER A 654 -40.92 33.12 9.95
N SER A 655 -41.65 34.02 9.29
CA SER A 655 -42.51 35.00 9.95
C SER A 655 -43.88 34.44 10.34
N ILE A 656 -44.30 33.33 9.73
CA ILE A 656 -45.53 32.60 10.08
C ILE A 656 -45.23 31.82 11.34
N LYS A 657 -46.08 31.95 12.37
CA LYS A 657 -45.90 31.24 13.63
C LYS A 657 -46.11 29.74 13.44
N LEU A 658 -45.34 28.94 14.19
CA LEU A 658 -45.44 27.47 14.12
C LEU A 658 -46.87 26.98 14.44
N THR A 659 -47.54 27.62 15.40
CA THR A 659 -48.93 27.31 15.79
C THR A 659 -49.93 27.53 14.67
N GLU A 660 -49.71 28.53 13.82
CA GLU A 660 -50.59 28.83 12.66
C GLU A 660 -50.48 27.75 11.57
N MET A 661 -49.35 27.04 11.48
CA MET A 661 -49.19 25.92 10.56
C MET A 661 -49.99 24.68 10.98
N PHE A 662 -50.44 24.64 12.24
CA PHE A 662 -51.06 23.48 12.86
C PHE A 662 -52.59 23.59 13.00
N ASP A 663 -53.21 24.64 12.47
CA ASP A 663 -54.68 24.75 12.39
C ASP A 663 -55.24 23.92 11.23
N ASN A 664 -55.08 22.60 11.34
CA ASN A 664 -55.57 21.59 10.39
C ASN A 664 -56.28 20.46 11.17
N GLU A 665 -57.41 19.97 10.64
CA GLU A 665 -58.16 18.84 11.22
C GLU A 665 -57.30 17.59 11.43
N ASP A 666 -56.38 17.27 10.51
CA ASP A 666 -55.48 16.11 10.63
C ASP A 666 -54.54 16.24 11.82
N ILE A 667 -54.07 17.46 12.12
CA ILE A 667 -53.15 17.73 13.23
C ILE A 667 -53.90 17.75 14.56
N LYS A 668 -55.14 18.28 14.57
CA LYS A 668 -56.03 18.16 15.73
C LYS A 668 -56.26 16.69 16.08
N LEU A 669 -56.47 15.82 15.09
CA LEU A 669 -56.58 14.38 15.31
C LEU A 669 -55.32 13.78 15.96
N LEU A 670 -54.13 14.20 15.54
CA LEU A 670 -52.88 13.73 16.15
C LEU A 670 -52.73 14.20 17.61
N VAL A 671 -53.14 15.44 17.90
CA VAL A 671 -53.13 15.99 19.26
C VAL A 671 -54.16 15.28 20.15
N ASP A 672 -55.39 15.10 19.66
CA ASP A 672 -56.48 14.45 20.39
C ASP A 672 -56.16 12.99 20.74
N ASN A 673 -55.39 12.31 19.89
CA ASN A 673 -54.93 10.94 20.12
C ASN A 673 -53.57 10.85 20.84
N ASN A 674 -53.03 11.98 21.32
CA ASN A 674 -51.75 12.06 22.05
C ASN A 674 -50.53 11.55 21.25
N PHE A 675 -50.61 11.60 19.91
CA PHE A 675 -49.48 11.34 19.02
C PHE A 675 -48.61 12.59 18.80
N LEU A 676 -49.17 13.78 19.04
CA LEU A 676 -48.47 15.06 19.00
C LEU A 676 -48.80 15.85 20.26
N ILE A 677 -47.78 16.41 20.91
CA ILE A 677 -47.96 17.30 22.05
C ILE A 677 -47.54 18.70 21.61
N LEU A 678 -48.43 19.67 21.79
CA LEU A 678 -48.13 21.09 21.64
C LEU A 678 -47.92 21.66 23.05
N ASP A 679 -46.67 21.92 23.41
CA ASP A 679 -46.33 22.62 24.66
C ASP A 679 -45.90 24.07 24.40
N GLU A 680 -45.92 24.89 25.45
CA GLU A 680 -45.48 26.29 25.41
C GLU A 680 -44.01 26.47 25.86
N MET A 681 -43.19 25.41 25.91
CA MET A 681 -41.83 25.48 26.50
C MET A 681 -40.81 26.28 25.69
#